data_AF-A0A2R5GTP1-F1
#
_entry.id   AF-A0A2R5GTP1-F1
#
_cell.length_a   1.000
_cell.length_b   1.000
_cell.length_c   1.000
_cell.angle_alpha   90.00
_cell.angle_beta   90.00
_cell.angle_gamma   90.00
#
_symmetry.space_group_name_H-M   'P 1'
#
loop_
_entity.id
_entity.type
_entity.pdbx_description
1 polymer ?
#
loop_
_entity_poly.entity_id
_entity_poly.type
_entity_poly.pdbx_seq_one_letter_code
_entity_poly.pdbx_strand_id
1 'polypeptide(L)'
;MRASSLGRGAVKWALAAAGGVTGVAVVSKLVLQRKAERIREEERIVVKRDSVRDIAVRDARDADARPDGSATVYTELKKNMIDDKSPARMWSDYLALHPEWENYETDDVKMVSLRSYLRSLHVPGGIDLRKMAVTLFSDLHMDMLLPFLGHVPQVSDKHRVKFDDFTMQVVQVVLQNLISPVTLSALSVTMHKTVQSLVLDVVDPVEELHHGISKNFREPLGELPNPFNIQRDFDKFADRIVDCDATAGDRRYDETQVLNEKYLPGLMRGAPGIDIRESPKERAASRLFTAIMNRLTSNMIPYTGKHVDVKSTEPHEREPFYVEIELGGKTQRFDTPDGFLRAVAEDYEHEVTIGIRSLLTSFGFAFCVEDTDGKVYHVPLAVPMRTGLTGVDGKDIVVPMSHAGVPVLLRGPAFGGEIATEWYQDVSSMTGWQPYIWRKWPWHLGAERWHDQAYVPEGEWTLDKQLALVRACCVVSILSNVASRDTGLAQGGYGYVGVCLDSVAIAQAAVLGETTIFPLLLSGQARNDLLSVAHRMLENLENEKDKSPEQVDAVRKVISSILTLETDIDIPPKFAHAACTRLIQTLPAHSCFELVHRATAQARKLQQFLDISYETKADNSMQARETKPISTGKKTPELPRETETGSVEENMSTTPHKST
;
A
#
# COMPACT_ATOMS: atom_id res chain seq x y z
N MET A 1 63.07 -10.55 21.26
CA MET A 1 63.40 -11.18 19.96
C MET A 1 63.17 -12.67 20.14
N ARG A 2 62.05 -13.26 19.68
CA ARG A 2 61.59 -13.61 18.32
C ARG A 2 62.02 -15.02 17.86
N ALA A 3 60.98 -15.86 17.67
CA ALA A 3 60.78 -16.92 16.66
C ALA A 3 61.67 -18.19 16.79
N SER A 4 61.21 -19.42 16.57
CA SER A 4 60.10 -19.93 15.76
C SER A 4 59.81 -21.41 16.10
N SER A 5 58.54 -21.81 16.18
CA SER A 5 58.10 -23.21 15.92
C SER A 5 56.58 -23.26 15.70
N LEU A 6 56.14 -22.85 14.51
CA LEU A 6 54.77 -23.12 14.02
C LEU A 6 54.88 -23.42 12.53
N GLY A 7 54.66 -24.68 12.16
CA GLY A 7 54.74 -25.10 10.78
C GLY A 7 54.37 -26.57 10.62
N ARG A 8 53.07 -26.87 10.69
CA ARG A 8 52.45 -28.08 10.12
C ARG A 8 50.91 -28.07 10.09
N GLY A 9 50.24 -27.12 10.75
CA GLY A 9 48.77 -26.99 10.76
C GLY A 9 48.14 -26.23 9.57
N ALA A 10 48.88 -25.33 8.90
CA ALA A 10 48.29 -24.41 7.92
C ALA A 10 48.07 -25.01 6.52
N VAL A 11 48.67 -26.16 6.19
CA VAL A 11 48.59 -26.76 4.85
C VAL A 11 47.31 -27.58 4.64
N LYS A 12 46.66 -28.07 5.72
CA LYS A 12 45.41 -28.85 5.61
C LYS A 12 44.15 -27.98 5.40
N TRP A 13 44.17 -26.72 5.83
CA TRP A 13 43.04 -25.79 5.61
C TRP A 13 43.04 -25.19 4.20
N ALA A 14 44.22 -24.98 3.60
CA ALA A 14 44.33 -24.43 2.25
C ALA A 14 43.82 -25.40 1.14
N LEU A 15 43.91 -26.71 1.35
CA LEU A 15 43.41 -27.71 0.40
C LEU A 15 41.89 -27.93 0.47
N ALA A 16 41.24 -27.62 1.59
CA ALA A 16 39.78 -27.67 1.72
C ALA A 16 39.10 -26.42 1.09
N ALA A 17 39.75 -25.25 1.17
CA ALA A 17 39.24 -24.02 0.55
C ALA A 17 39.38 -24.02 -1.00
N ALA A 18 40.38 -24.72 -1.55
CA ALA A 18 40.57 -24.82 -3.00
C ALA A 18 39.56 -25.75 -3.70
N GLY A 19 38.98 -26.73 -2.98
CA GLY A 19 37.97 -27.65 -3.54
C GLY A 19 36.55 -27.08 -3.63
N GLY A 20 36.22 -26.06 -2.83
CA GLY A 20 34.89 -25.43 -2.81
C GLY A 20 34.62 -24.53 -4.02
N VAL A 21 35.66 -23.83 -4.51
CA VAL A 21 35.52 -22.89 -5.65
C VAL A 21 35.32 -23.64 -6.98
N THR A 22 35.91 -24.83 -7.12
CA THR A 22 35.70 -25.69 -8.30
C THR A 22 34.34 -26.38 -8.27
N GLY A 23 33.83 -26.76 -7.10
CA GLY A 23 32.49 -27.35 -6.94
C GLY A 23 31.35 -26.40 -7.32
N VAL A 24 31.42 -25.14 -6.87
CA VAL A 24 30.41 -24.11 -7.20
C VAL A 24 30.43 -23.74 -8.69
N ALA A 25 31.60 -23.67 -9.32
CA ALA A 25 31.71 -23.42 -10.76
C ALA A 25 31.15 -24.58 -11.60
N VAL A 26 31.36 -25.84 -11.17
CA VAL A 26 30.83 -27.02 -11.86
C VAL A 26 29.31 -27.12 -11.70
N VAL A 27 28.77 -26.85 -10.51
CA VAL A 27 27.31 -26.83 -10.28
C VAL A 27 26.65 -25.70 -11.07
N SER A 28 27.23 -24.49 -11.06
CA SER A 28 26.72 -23.36 -11.87
C SER A 28 26.75 -23.66 -13.37
N LYS A 29 27.79 -24.33 -13.88
CA LYS A 29 27.89 -24.73 -15.29
C LYS A 29 26.85 -25.79 -15.66
N LEU A 30 26.59 -26.76 -14.77
CA LEU A 30 25.55 -27.78 -14.94
C LEU A 30 24.13 -27.20 -14.89
N VAL A 31 23.88 -26.24 -14.01
CA VAL A 31 22.60 -25.51 -13.94
C VAL A 31 22.37 -24.68 -15.20
N LEU A 32 23.40 -23.98 -15.69
CA LEU A 32 23.34 -23.22 -16.94
C LEU A 32 23.16 -24.12 -18.17
N GLN A 33 23.81 -25.29 -18.22
CA GLN A 33 23.59 -26.27 -19.29
C GLN A 33 22.17 -26.83 -19.29
N ARG A 34 21.64 -27.23 -18.13
CA ARG A 34 20.23 -27.70 -18.03
C ARG A 34 19.23 -26.60 -18.38
N LYS A 35 19.52 -25.34 -18.03
CA LYS A 35 18.69 -24.19 -18.41
C LYS A 35 18.71 -23.95 -19.92
N ALA A 36 19.88 -24.05 -20.56
CA ALA A 36 20.01 -23.93 -22.01
C ALA A 36 19.34 -25.09 -22.78
N GLU A 37 19.41 -26.32 -22.26
CA GLU A 37 18.72 -27.48 -22.83
C GLU A 37 17.20 -27.36 -22.71
N ARG A 38 16.69 -26.87 -21.57
CA ARG A 38 15.26 -26.61 -21.38
C ARG A 38 14.73 -25.53 -22.32
N ILE A 39 15.48 -24.45 -22.52
CA ILE A 39 15.13 -23.38 -23.48
C ILE A 39 15.06 -23.94 -24.91
N ARG A 40 16.03 -24.78 -25.31
CA ARG A 40 16.02 -25.42 -26.64
C ARG A 40 14.85 -26.39 -26.82
N GLU A 41 14.46 -27.10 -25.76
CA GLU A 41 13.30 -28.01 -25.78
C GLU A 41 11.99 -27.21 -25.88
N GLU A 42 11.86 -26.11 -25.15
CA GLU A 42 10.71 -25.19 -25.22
C GLU A 42 10.63 -24.50 -26.59
N GLU A 43 11.74 -24.08 -27.19
CA GLU A 43 11.81 -23.57 -28.57
C GLU A 43 11.38 -24.63 -29.59
N ARG A 44 11.72 -25.91 -29.37
CA ARG A 44 11.26 -27.04 -30.20
C ARG A 44 9.75 -27.27 -30.11
N ILE A 45 9.16 -27.01 -28.95
CA ILE A 45 7.70 -27.12 -28.72
C ILE A 45 6.97 -25.93 -29.38
N VAL A 46 7.60 -24.74 -29.43
CA VAL A 46 7.04 -23.55 -30.10
C VAL A 46 6.98 -23.69 -31.63
N VAL A 47 7.90 -24.45 -32.25
CA VAL A 47 7.86 -24.74 -33.70
C VAL A 47 6.66 -25.62 -34.12
N LYS A 48 5.92 -26.23 -33.18
CA LYS A 48 4.67 -26.96 -33.47
C LYS A 48 3.39 -26.10 -33.38
N ARG A 49 3.50 -24.78 -33.10
CA ARG A 49 2.34 -23.87 -32.93
C ARG A 49 1.90 -23.11 -34.18
N ASP A 50 2.44 -23.45 -35.36
CA ASP A 50 1.97 -22.88 -36.63
C ASP A 50 0.49 -23.21 -36.94
N SER A 51 -0.12 -24.19 -36.25
CA SER A 51 -1.55 -24.50 -36.39
C SER A 51 -2.50 -23.47 -35.77
N VAL A 52 -2.03 -22.58 -34.87
CA VAL A 52 -2.88 -21.55 -34.23
C VAL A 52 -3.01 -20.31 -35.13
N ARG A 53 -1.97 -20.04 -35.93
CA ARG A 53 -1.98 -18.95 -36.90
C ARG A 53 -2.96 -19.22 -38.04
N ASP A 54 -3.07 -20.49 -38.44
CA ASP A 54 -4.04 -20.93 -39.45
C ASP A 54 -5.50 -20.86 -38.97
N ILE A 55 -5.74 -21.01 -37.66
CA ILE A 55 -7.10 -20.85 -37.08
C ILE A 55 -7.47 -19.36 -37.04
N ALA A 56 -6.56 -18.48 -36.60
CA ALA A 56 -6.82 -17.03 -36.54
C ALA A 56 -7.01 -16.39 -37.93
N VAL A 57 -6.30 -16.87 -38.96
CA VAL A 57 -6.46 -16.41 -40.35
C VAL A 57 -7.78 -16.92 -40.96
N ARG A 58 -8.28 -18.07 -40.50
CA ARG A 58 -9.56 -18.63 -40.93
C ARG A 58 -10.75 -17.92 -40.27
N ASP A 59 -10.65 -17.62 -38.98
CA ASP A 59 -11.68 -16.85 -38.25
C ASP A 59 -11.80 -15.40 -38.76
N ALA A 60 -10.68 -14.79 -39.18
CA ALA A 60 -10.68 -13.45 -39.79
C ALA A 60 -11.35 -13.44 -41.18
N ARG A 61 -11.21 -14.52 -41.97
CA ARG A 61 -11.88 -14.65 -43.27
C ARG A 61 -13.39 -14.92 -43.14
N ASP A 62 -13.80 -15.64 -42.10
CA ASP A 62 -15.22 -15.93 -41.86
C ASP A 62 -15.98 -14.75 -41.22
N ALA A 63 -15.26 -13.78 -40.62
CA ALA A 63 -15.83 -12.53 -40.13
C ALA A 63 -16.18 -11.55 -41.26
N ASP A 64 -15.40 -11.51 -42.34
CA ASP A 64 -15.64 -10.65 -43.51
C ASP A 64 -16.82 -11.12 -44.40
N ALA A 65 -17.36 -12.32 -44.16
CA ALA A 65 -18.42 -12.92 -44.96
C ALA A 65 -19.85 -12.76 -44.39
N ARG A 66 -20.02 -12.11 -43.22
CA ARG A 66 -21.35 -11.95 -42.60
C ARG A 66 -21.99 -10.62 -43.04
N PRO A 67 -23.18 -10.64 -43.67
CA PRO A 67 -23.86 -9.43 -44.14
C PRO A 67 -24.62 -8.67 -43.03
N ASP A 68 -24.31 -8.91 -41.76
CA ASP A 68 -25.12 -8.46 -40.61
C ASP A 68 -24.56 -7.24 -39.87
N GLY A 69 -24.02 -6.24 -40.57
CA GLY A 69 -23.76 -4.90 -39.99
C GLY A 69 -22.80 -4.82 -38.78
N SER A 70 -22.25 -5.94 -38.30
CA SER A 70 -21.37 -6.04 -37.14
C SER A 70 -19.99 -5.43 -37.41
N ALA A 71 -19.53 -5.45 -38.66
CA ALA A 71 -18.31 -4.77 -39.11
C ALA A 71 -18.42 -3.24 -38.99
N THR A 72 -19.61 -2.66 -39.17
CA THR A 72 -19.87 -1.22 -39.02
C THR A 72 -19.73 -0.77 -37.56
N VAL A 73 -20.22 -1.57 -36.61
CA VAL A 73 -20.10 -1.29 -35.17
C VAL A 73 -18.64 -1.38 -34.70
N TYR A 74 -17.90 -2.37 -35.18
CA TYR A 74 -16.47 -2.51 -34.84
C TYR A 74 -15.61 -1.41 -35.49
N THR A 75 -15.97 -0.98 -36.71
CA THR A 75 -15.27 0.10 -37.40
C THR A 75 -15.62 1.47 -36.83
N GLU A 76 -16.86 1.72 -36.40
CA GLU A 76 -17.26 2.93 -35.66
C GLU A 76 -16.67 2.97 -34.25
N LEU A 77 -16.61 1.86 -33.51
CA LEU A 77 -15.91 1.80 -32.23
C LEU A 77 -14.41 2.13 -32.40
N LYS A 78 -13.78 1.57 -33.43
CA LYS A 78 -12.37 1.85 -33.75
C LYS A 78 -12.15 3.28 -34.21
N LYS A 79 -13.09 3.86 -34.97
CA LYS A 79 -13.04 5.24 -35.45
C LYS A 79 -13.29 6.23 -34.32
N ASN A 80 -14.23 5.96 -33.41
CA ASN A 80 -14.47 6.76 -32.21
C ASN A 80 -13.35 6.65 -31.16
N MET A 81 -12.68 5.49 -31.06
CA MET A 81 -11.45 5.34 -30.25
C MET A 81 -10.22 6.05 -30.85
N ILE A 82 -10.23 6.33 -32.16
CA ILE A 82 -9.15 7.03 -32.85
C ILE A 82 -9.42 8.54 -32.93
N ASP A 83 -10.69 8.96 -33.06
CA ASP A 83 -11.08 10.37 -33.20
C ASP A 83 -11.32 11.08 -31.85
N ASP A 84 -11.67 10.39 -30.75
CA ASP A 84 -11.78 11.00 -29.43
C ASP A 84 -10.56 10.71 -28.54
N LYS A 85 -9.57 11.61 -28.64
CA LYS A 85 -8.43 11.80 -27.72
C LYS A 85 -7.40 10.68 -27.71
N SER A 86 -6.25 10.95 -28.33
CA SER A 86 -5.07 10.10 -28.15
C SER A 86 -4.80 9.85 -26.65
N PRO A 87 -4.34 8.65 -26.24
CA PRO A 87 -3.99 8.37 -24.85
C PRO A 87 -3.12 9.47 -24.22
N ALA A 88 -2.20 10.05 -25.00
CA ALA A 88 -1.37 11.17 -24.58
C ALA A 88 -2.16 12.41 -24.12
N ARG A 89 -3.29 12.73 -24.77
CA ARG A 89 -4.16 13.85 -24.35
C ARG A 89 -4.85 13.55 -23.03
N MET A 90 -5.36 12.32 -22.87
CA MET A 90 -6.05 11.88 -21.65
C MET A 90 -5.12 11.93 -20.42
N TRP A 91 -3.91 11.38 -20.53
CA TRP A 91 -2.93 11.45 -19.45
C TRP A 91 -2.48 12.88 -19.17
N SER A 92 -2.24 13.70 -20.20
CA SER A 92 -1.87 15.11 -20.01
C SER A 92 -2.88 15.93 -19.20
N ASP A 93 -4.14 15.50 -19.15
CA ASP A 93 -5.19 16.14 -18.35
C ASP A 93 -5.27 15.58 -16.91
N TYR A 94 -4.63 14.44 -16.61
CA TYR A 94 -4.61 13.81 -15.28
C TYR A 94 -3.49 14.29 -14.37
N LEU A 95 -2.35 14.69 -14.94
CA LEU A 95 -1.26 15.35 -14.20
C LEU A 95 -1.25 16.87 -14.39
N ALA A 96 -2.35 17.41 -14.89
CA ALA A 96 -2.54 18.86 -14.91
C ALA A 96 -2.56 19.37 -13.47
N LEU A 97 -1.79 20.42 -13.23
CA LEU A 97 -1.93 21.17 -11.99
C LEU A 97 -3.24 21.96 -12.05
N HIS A 98 -3.93 22.08 -10.92
CA HIS A 98 -5.08 22.96 -10.78
C HIS A 98 -4.61 24.40 -11.11
N PRO A 99 -5.43 25.26 -11.76
CA PRO A 99 -4.99 26.56 -12.24
C PRO A 99 -4.37 27.48 -11.17
N GLU A 100 -4.85 27.38 -9.92
CA GLU A 100 -4.26 28.09 -8.77
C GLU A 100 -2.81 27.67 -8.47
N TRP A 101 -2.41 26.50 -8.94
CA TRP A 101 -1.12 25.89 -8.69
C TRP A 101 -0.15 25.93 -9.88
N GLU A 102 -0.65 26.21 -11.08
CA GLU A 102 0.17 26.24 -12.32
C GLU A 102 1.23 27.35 -12.30
N ASN A 103 1.03 28.38 -11.46
CA ASN A 103 2.01 29.43 -11.16
C ASN A 103 2.25 29.57 -9.65
N TYR A 104 2.11 28.48 -8.90
CA TYR A 104 2.38 28.52 -7.46
C TYR A 104 3.87 28.80 -7.23
N GLU A 105 4.14 29.96 -6.67
CA GLU A 105 5.44 30.35 -6.16
C GLU A 105 5.26 30.67 -4.67
N THR A 106 5.85 29.85 -3.81
CA THR A 106 6.29 30.33 -2.51
C THR A 106 7.69 30.90 -2.67
N ASP A 107 8.16 31.65 -1.66
CA ASP A 107 9.53 32.21 -1.66
C ASP A 107 10.60 31.12 -1.91
N ASP A 108 10.30 29.84 -1.60
CA ASP A 108 11.26 28.74 -1.62
C ASP A 108 10.96 27.60 -2.62
N VAL A 109 9.72 27.44 -3.12
CA VAL A 109 9.36 26.30 -3.99
C VAL A 109 8.55 26.72 -5.21
N LYS A 110 9.08 26.41 -6.39
CA LYS A 110 8.40 26.60 -7.69
C LYS A 110 7.97 25.26 -8.25
N MET A 111 6.80 25.21 -8.89
CA MET A 111 6.29 24.01 -9.52
C MET A 111 6.02 24.21 -11.01
N VAL A 112 6.21 23.15 -11.78
CA VAL A 112 5.81 23.07 -13.18
C VAL A 112 5.14 21.72 -13.42
N SER A 113 4.04 21.71 -14.18
CA SER A 113 3.41 20.44 -14.53
C SER A 113 4.33 19.61 -15.44
N LEU A 114 4.28 18.28 -15.32
CA LEU A 114 5.02 17.39 -16.24
C LEU A 114 4.65 17.69 -17.70
N ARG A 115 3.39 18.05 -17.96
CA ARG A 115 2.91 18.44 -19.29
C ARG A 115 3.61 19.69 -19.81
N SER A 116 3.77 20.72 -18.97
CA SER A 116 4.41 21.98 -19.34
C SER A 116 5.89 21.76 -19.64
N TYR A 117 6.58 20.97 -18.80
CA TYR A 117 7.95 20.53 -19.07
C TYR A 117 8.06 19.77 -20.40
N LEU A 118 7.26 18.73 -20.62
CA LEU A 118 7.33 17.94 -21.86
C LEU A 118 7.03 18.76 -23.12
N ARG A 119 6.25 19.85 -23.00
CA ARG A 119 5.98 20.78 -24.10
C ARG A 119 7.12 21.77 -24.36
N SER A 120 7.91 22.11 -23.35
CA SER A 120 9.09 22.98 -23.53
C SER A 120 10.26 22.23 -24.16
N LEU A 121 10.25 20.90 -24.11
CA LEU A 121 11.27 20.07 -24.74
C LEU A 121 11.32 20.27 -26.25
N HIS A 122 12.37 20.95 -26.72
CA HIS A 122 12.74 20.98 -28.11
C HIS A 122 13.75 19.85 -28.38
N VAL A 123 13.28 18.69 -28.84
CA VAL A 123 14.15 17.57 -29.22
C VAL A 123 14.31 17.56 -30.75
N PRO A 124 15.48 17.96 -31.29
CA PRO A 124 15.71 17.92 -32.73
C PRO A 124 15.55 16.49 -33.27
N GLY A 125 14.60 16.28 -34.18
CA GLY A 125 14.29 14.96 -34.75
C GLY A 125 13.15 14.19 -34.05
N GLY A 126 12.51 14.76 -33.04
CA GLY A 126 11.40 14.14 -32.30
C GLY A 126 11.86 13.11 -31.27
N ILE A 127 10.95 12.76 -30.34
CA ILE A 127 11.22 11.78 -29.29
C ILE A 127 10.86 10.38 -29.80
N ASP A 128 11.85 9.49 -29.92
CA ASP A 128 11.59 8.06 -30.11
C ASP A 128 11.03 7.50 -28.79
N LEU A 129 9.71 7.48 -28.70
CA LEU A 129 8.95 7.04 -27.53
C LEU A 129 9.41 5.71 -26.97
N ARG A 130 9.72 4.80 -27.89
CA ARG A 130 10.10 3.46 -27.51
C ARG A 130 11.47 3.49 -26.86
N LYS A 131 12.44 4.17 -27.45
CA LYS A 131 13.76 4.32 -26.81
C LYS A 131 13.66 5.07 -25.50
N MET A 132 12.83 6.11 -25.41
CA MET A 132 12.62 6.84 -24.17
C MET A 132 12.02 5.94 -23.10
N ALA A 133 10.91 5.25 -23.37
CA ALA A 133 10.29 4.29 -22.46
C ALA A 133 11.30 3.24 -21.99
N VAL A 134 12.10 2.68 -22.89
CA VAL A 134 13.10 1.64 -22.57
C VAL A 134 14.23 2.18 -21.70
N THR A 135 14.66 3.40 -21.97
CA THR A 135 15.69 4.06 -21.17
C THR A 135 15.14 4.43 -19.79
N LEU A 136 13.89 4.86 -19.71
CA LEU A 136 13.17 5.01 -18.45
C LEU A 136 12.98 3.65 -17.75
N PHE A 137 12.79 2.55 -18.47
CA PHE A 137 12.68 1.20 -17.90
C PHE A 137 14.01 0.68 -17.34
N SER A 138 15.15 1.11 -17.90
CA SER A 138 16.48 0.74 -17.39
C SER A 138 16.93 1.63 -16.25
N ASP A 139 16.60 2.92 -16.30
CA ASP A 139 17.12 3.94 -15.38
C ASP A 139 16.16 4.17 -14.22
N LEU A 140 14.87 3.85 -14.41
CA LEU A 140 13.84 3.89 -13.39
C LEU A 140 13.34 2.47 -13.08
N HIS A 141 13.37 2.05 -11.81
CA HIS A 141 12.63 0.90 -11.31
C HIS A 141 11.15 0.93 -11.77
N MET A 142 10.52 -0.24 -11.96
CA MET A 142 9.17 -0.42 -12.57
C MET A 142 8.06 0.47 -11.96
N ASP A 143 8.18 0.81 -10.68
CA ASP A 143 7.33 1.71 -9.91
C ASP A 143 7.35 3.17 -10.41
N MET A 144 8.41 3.60 -11.09
CA MET A 144 8.59 4.96 -11.59
C MET A 144 8.06 5.20 -13.02
N LEU A 145 7.69 4.16 -13.77
CA LEU A 145 7.36 4.30 -15.20
C LEU A 145 5.92 4.65 -15.48
N LEU A 146 5.01 4.27 -14.58
CA LEU A 146 3.56 4.41 -14.79
C LEU A 146 3.15 5.86 -15.09
N PRO A 147 3.69 6.90 -14.40
CA PRO A 147 3.38 8.30 -14.72
C PRO A 147 3.99 8.79 -16.04
N PHE A 148 5.20 8.37 -16.42
CA PHE A 148 5.86 8.88 -17.64
C PHE A 148 5.27 8.32 -18.92
N LEU A 149 4.94 7.02 -18.89
CA LEU A 149 4.45 6.28 -20.05
C LEU A 149 3.11 6.82 -20.58
N GLY A 150 2.27 7.37 -19.71
CA GLY A 150 1.02 8.00 -20.10
C GLY A 150 1.16 9.27 -20.94
N HIS A 151 2.22 10.05 -20.72
CA HIS A 151 2.28 11.45 -21.16
C HIS A 151 2.98 11.70 -22.49
N VAL A 152 3.56 10.66 -23.09
CA VAL A 152 4.38 10.83 -24.28
C VAL A 152 3.52 10.79 -25.56
N PRO A 153 3.56 11.81 -26.43
CA PRO A 153 2.75 11.85 -27.64
C PRO A 153 3.12 10.73 -28.61
N GLN A 154 2.15 9.92 -29.06
CA GLN A 154 2.36 8.86 -30.05
C GLN A 154 2.95 9.42 -31.35
N VAL A 155 4.22 9.12 -31.65
CA VAL A 155 4.86 9.44 -32.93
C VAL A 155 5.38 8.18 -33.64
N SER A 156 4.70 7.90 -34.76
CA SER A 156 5.05 7.12 -35.97
C SER A 156 5.47 5.63 -35.85
N ASP A 157 4.76 4.81 -36.63
CA ASP A 157 4.79 3.33 -36.74
C ASP A 157 6.10 2.66 -37.18
N LYS A 158 7.21 3.38 -37.37
CA LYS A 158 8.24 2.86 -38.27
C LYS A 158 9.30 1.92 -37.71
N HIS A 159 9.59 1.84 -36.40
CA HIS A 159 10.70 0.99 -35.91
C HIS A 159 10.31 0.07 -34.75
N ARG A 160 10.16 -1.23 -35.03
CA ARG A 160 9.95 -2.28 -34.04
C ARG A 160 11.29 -2.94 -33.64
N VAL A 161 11.80 -2.63 -32.46
CA VAL A 161 12.71 -3.54 -31.71
C VAL A 161 11.86 -4.73 -31.17
N LYS A 162 12.46 -5.82 -30.70
CA LYS A 162 11.73 -6.90 -30.00
C LYS A 162 12.08 -6.85 -28.51
N PHE A 163 11.06 -6.74 -27.67
CA PHE A 163 11.10 -7.13 -26.26
C PHE A 163 10.58 -8.56 -26.16
N ASP A 164 10.73 -9.22 -25.02
CA ASP A 164 9.91 -10.41 -24.78
C ASP A 164 8.42 -10.01 -24.77
N ASP A 165 7.57 -10.93 -25.23
CA ASP A 165 6.15 -10.64 -25.43
C ASP A 165 5.43 -10.30 -24.12
N PHE A 166 5.99 -10.71 -22.97
CA PHE A 166 5.39 -10.50 -21.66
C PHE A 166 5.56 -9.05 -21.18
N THR A 167 6.78 -8.49 -21.23
CA THR A 167 7.01 -7.07 -20.89
C THR A 167 6.21 -6.17 -21.82
N MET A 168 6.13 -6.48 -23.12
CA MET A 168 5.30 -5.69 -24.03
C MET A 168 3.82 -5.79 -23.73
N GLN A 169 3.30 -6.94 -23.35
CA GLN A 169 1.90 -7.07 -22.95
C GLN A 169 1.60 -6.31 -21.66
N VAL A 170 2.47 -6.37 -20.66
CA VAL A 170 2.30 -5.60 -19.41
C VAL A 170 2.35 -4.10 -19.67
N VAL A 171 3.37 -3.64 -20.41
CA VAL A 171 3.53 -2.23 -20.76
C VAL A 171 2.39 -1.74 -21.65
N GLN A 172 1.91 -2.56 -22.58
CA GLN A 172 0.79 -2.22 -23.46
C GLN A 172 -0.55 -2.21 -22.69
N VAL A 173 -0.78 -3.12 -21.74
CA VAL A 173 -1.95 -3.11 -20.85
C VAL A 173 -1.95 -1.85 -19.97
N VAL A 174 -0.79 -1.48 -19.43
CA VAL A 174 -0.56 -0.27 -18.63
C VAL A 174 -0.70 1.02 -19.46
N LEU A 175 -0.22 1.02 -20.70
CA LEU A 175 -0.26 2.18 -21.60
C LEU A 175 -1.64 2.42 -22.21
N GLN A 176 -2.38 1.34 -22.50
CA GLN A 176 -3.67 1.39 -23.18
C GLN A 176 -4.85 1.44 -22.21
N ASN A 177 -4.65 1.04 -20.93
CA ASN A 177 -5.65 1.16 -19.88
C ASN A 177 -5.00 1.83 -18.67
N LEU A 178 -5.60 2.92 -18.19
CA LEU A 178 -5.30 3.40 -16.83
C LEU A 178 -5.37 2.22 -15.87
N ILE A 179 -4.47 2.21 -14.90
CA ILE A 179 -4.41 1.22 -13.83
C ILE A 179 -5.78 1.20 -13.13
N SER A 180 -6.43 0.04 -13.11
CA SER A 180 -7.66 -0.18 -12.35
C SER A 180 -7.38 -1.09 -11.14
N PRO A 181 -8.20 -1.05 -10.09
CA PRO A 181 -8.18 -1.99 -8.97
C PRO A 181 -8.05 -3.45 -9.40
N VAL A 182 -8.83 -3.86 -10.40
CA VAL A 182 -8.77 -5.22 -10.99
C VAL A 182 -7.39 -5.51 -11.55
N THR A 183 -6.85 -4.60 -12.37
CA THR A 183 -5.55 -4.78 -13.00
C THR A 183 -4.43 -4.82 -11.96
N LEU A 184 -4.47 -3.96 -10.93
CA LEU A 184 -3.51 -3.99 -9.83
C LEU A 184 -3.56 -5.33 -9.10
N SER A 185 -4.75 -5.78 -8.70
CA SER A 185 -4.91 -7.04 -7.98
C SER A 185 -4.40 -8.23 -8.79
N ALA A 186 -4.76 -8.30 -10.08
CA ALA A 186 -4.32 -9.37 -10.99
C ALA A 186 -2.81 -9.33 -11.26
N LEU A 187 -2.23 -8.15 -11.46
CA LEU A 187 -0.79 -7.97 -11.65
C LEU A 187 -0.04 -8.38 -10.39
N SER A 188 -0.48 -7.99 -9.19
CA SER A 188 0.19 -8.35 -7.94
C SER A 188 0.31 -9.86 -7.76
N VAL A 189 -0.80 -10.60 -7.94
CA VAL A 189 -0.79 -12.08 -7.84
C VAL A 189 0.18 -12.69 -8.85
N THR A 190 0.17 -12.19 -10.08
CA THR A 190 1.00 -12.72 -11.18
C THR A 190 2.47 -12.35 -10.98
N MET A 191 2.76 -11.11 -10.57
CA MET A 191 4.10 -10.60 -10.30
C MET A 191 4.74 -11.37 -9.16
N HIS A 192 4.06 -11.58 -8.04
CA HIS A 192 4.62 -12.38 -6.94
C HIS A 192 4.98 -13.79 -7.39
N LYS A 193 4.08 -14.48 -8.11
CA LYS A 193 4.34 -15.84 -8.61
C LYS A 193 5.47 -15.89 -9.65
N THR A 194 5.63 -14.84 -10.46
CA THR A 194 6.65 -14.78 -11.53
C THR A 194 8.00 -14.33 -11.01
N VAL A 195 8.03 -13.26 -10.21
CA VAL A 195 9.24 -12.65 -9.62
C VAL A 195 9.87 -13.56 -8.56
N GLN A 196 9.07 -14.36 -7.83
CA GLN A 196 9.57 -15.43 -6.96
C GLN A 196 10.57 -16.37 -7.69
N SER A 197 10.40 -16.57 -9.00
CA SER A 197 11.28 -17.43 -9.79
C SER A 197 12.55 -16.75 -10.33
N LEU A 198 12.68 -15.42 -10.15
CA LEU A 198 13.59 -14.57 -10.94
C LEU A 198 14.51 -13.63 -10.12
N VAL A 199 15.05 -14.04 -8.96
CA VAL A 199 16.25 -13.36 -8.38
C VAL A 199 15.94 -12.11 -7.52
N LEU A 200 15.34 -12.29 -6.35
CA LEU A 200 15.49 -11.33 -5.25
C LEU A 200 15.91 -12.08 -3.98
N ASP A 201 16.83 -11.50 -3.19
CA ASP A 201 17.05 -11.92 -1.81
C ASP A 201 15.71 -11.74 -1.07
N VAL A 202 14.97 -12.82 -0.88
CA VAL A 202 13.71 -12.79 -0.11
C VAL A 202 14.10 -12.50 1.33
N VAL A 203 13.95 -11.25 1.74
CA VAL A 203 14.06 -10.89 3.15
C VAL A 203 12.77 -11.35 3.81
N ASP A 204 12.90 -12.13 4.89
CA ASP A 204 11.76 -12.55 5.68
C ASP A 204 11.16 -11.30 6.38
N PRO A 205 9.93 -10.87 6.02
CA PRO A 205 9.30 -9.69 6.63
C PRO A 205 9.07 -9.87 8.12
N VAL A 206 8.94 -11.11 8.61
CA VAL A 206 8.85 -11.39 10.04
C VAL A 206 10.18 -11.10 10.73
N GLU A 207 11.30 -11.49 10.13
CA GLU A 207 12.62 -11.14 10.65
C GLU A 207 12.87 -9.62 10.59
N GLU A 208 12.37 -8.91 9.57
CA GLU A 208 12.43 -7.44 9.55
C GLU A 208 11.73 -6.80 10.73
N LEU A 209 10.52 -7.27 11.05
CA LEU A 209 9.75 -6.79 12.18
C LEU A 209 10.49 -7.04 13.51
N HIS A 210 11.10 -8.22 13.68
CA HIS A 210 11.90 -8.57 14.87
C HIS A 210 13.17 -7.71 15.04
N HIS A 211 13.85 -7.37 13.94
CA HIS A 211 15.01 -6.49 13.99
C HIS A 211 14.60 -5.01 14.20
N GLY A 212 13.30 -4.70 14.08
CA GLY A 212 12.74 -3.37 14.28
C GLY A 212 12.74 -2.50 13.02
N ILE A 213 13.51 -2.83 11.99
CA ILE A 213 13.61 -1.97 10.82
C ILE A 213 13.93 -2.75 9.55
N SER A 214 13.45 -2.24 8.41
CA SER A 214 13.74 -2.83 7.11
C SER A 214 15.24 -2.84 6.85
N LYS A 215 15.72 -3.84 6.10
CA LYS A 215 17.16 -4.04 5.80
C LYS A 215 17.86 -2.77 5.31
N ASN A 216 17.14 -1.90 4.61
CA ASN A 216 17.64 -0.64 4.07
C ASN A 216 18.05 0.40 5.14
N PHE A 217 17.64 0.21 6.39
CA PHE A 217 17.94 1.12 7.50
C PHE A 217 18.65 0.44 8.69
N ARG A 218 19.02 -0.84 8.56
CA ARG A 218 19.57 -1.65 9.68
C ARG A 218 20.99 -1.29 10.11
N GLU A 219 21.86 -0.94 9.17
CA GLU A 219 23.31 -0.81 9.45
C GLU A 219 23.65 0.20 10.57
N PRO A 220 22.97 1.35 10.70
CA PRO A 220 23.27 2.32 11.76
C PRO A 220 22.86 1.88 13.17
N LEU A 221 21.74 1.16 13.30
CA LEU A 221 21.12 0.86 14.60
C LEU A 221 21.90 -0.22 15.38
N GLY A 222 22.38 -1.27 14.71
CA GLY A 222 22.91 -2.46 15.37
C GLY A 222 21.87 -3.15 16.27
N GLU A 223 22.32 -3.95 17.24
CA GLU A 223 21.42 -4.58 18.22
C GLU A 223 21.04 -3.58 19.33
N LEU A 224 19.74 -3.34 19.50
CA LEU A 224 19.26 -2.55 20.64
C LEU A 224 19.28 -3.41 21.92
N PRO A 225 19.70 -2.85 23.07
CA PRO A 225 19.68 -3.55 24.35
C PRO A 225 18.27 -4.03 24.71
N ASN A 226 18.18 -5.11 25.49
CA ASN A 226 16.93 -5.63 26.02
C ASN A 226 17.08 -5.87 27.53
N PRO A 227 16.38 -5.13 28.41
CA PRO A 227 15.45 -4.04 28.08
C PRO A 227 16.16 -2.80 27.48
N PHE A 228 15.45 -2.08 26.61
CA PHE A 228 15.85 -0.79 26.07
C PHE A 228 15.37 0.33 26.99
N ASN A 229 16.28 1.07 27.60
CA ASN A 229 15.92 2.13 28.55
C ASN A 229 15.94 3.50 27.87
N ILE A 230 14.80 4.19 27.83
CA ILE A 230 14.64 5.47 27.10
C ILE A 230 15.65 6.51 27.61
N GLN A 231 15.72 6.75 28.92
CA GLN A 231 16.60 7.77 29.50
C GLN A 231 18.10 7.47 29.30
N ARG A 232 18.50 6.19 29.33
CA ARG A 232 19.91 5.77 29.22
C ARG A 232 20.38 5.61 27.78
N ASP A 233 19.54 5.02 26.93
CA ASP A 233 19.96 4.48 25.64
C ASP A 233 19.51 5.34 24.46
N PHE A 234 18.40 6.09 24.57
CA PHE A 234 17.77 6.72 23.41
C PHE A 234 18.67 7.73 22.69
N ASP A 235 19.20 8.73 23.41
CA ASP A 235 20.10 9.73 22.85
C ASP A 235 21.37 9.09 22.25
N LYS A 236 21.96 8.12 22.95
CA LYS A 236 23.16 7.41 22.49
C LYS A 236 22.96 6.73 21.14
N PHE A 237 21.81 6.05 20.96
CA PHE A 237 21.51 5.37 19.70
C PHE A 237 21.08 6.37 18.61
N ALA A 238 20.38 7.44 18.95
CA ALA A 238 20.05 8.51 18.01
C ALA A 238 21.33 9.19 17.48
N ASP A 239 22.27 9.56 18.35
CA ASP A 239 23.54 10.18 17.96
C ASP A 239 24.37 9.25 17.04
N ARG A 240 24.40 7.95 17.34
CA ARG A 240 25.05 6.96 16.47
C ARG A 240 24.42 6.92 15.07
N ILE A 241 23.10 7.02 14.96
CA ILE A 241 22.42 7.06 13.66
C ILE A 241 22.81 8.35 12.91
N VAL A 242 22.87 9.50 13.59
CA VAL A 242 23.33 10.77 13.00
C VAL A 242 24.75 10.63 12.45
N ASP A 243 25.67 10.05 13.21
CA ASP A 243 27.06 9.84 12.78
C ASP A 243 27.15 8.93 11.54
N CYS A 244 26.35 7.86 11.52
CA CYS A 244 26.24 6.97 10.37
C CYS A 244 25.66 7.68 9.15
N ASP A 245 24.62 8.51 9.30
CA ASP A 245 24.01 9.24 8.20
C ASP A 245 24.94 10.32 7.65
N ALA A 246 25.69 11.00 8.52
CA ALA A 246 26.70 11.99 8.13
C ALA A 246 27.85 11.34 7.33
N THR A 247 28.29 10.15 7.74
CA THR A 247 29.36 9.40 7.07
C THR A 247 28.90 8.69 5.80
N ALA A 248 27.67 8.18 5.77
CA ALA A 248 27.03 7.64 4.57
C ALA A 248 26.74 8.74 3.54
N GLY A 249 26.81 10.01 3.96
CA GLY A 249 26.42 11.16 3.18
C GLY A 249 24.97 10.98 2.79
N ASP A 250 24.04 11.14 3.74
CA ASP A 250 22.58 11.11 3.52
C ASP A 250 22.13 12.28 2.62
N ARG A 251 22.64 12.21 1.40
CA ARG A 251 22.63 13.12 0.27
C ARG A 251 21.48 12.79 -0.68
N ARG A 252 20.74 11.72 -0.40
CA ARG A 252 19.85 11.04 -1.36
C ARG A 252 18.70 11.90 -1.89
N TYR A 253 18.43 13.06 -1.29
CA TYR A 253 17.32 13.90 -1.70
C TYR A 253 17.69 15.35 -2.02
N ASP A 254 18.72 15.94 -1.41
CA ASP A 254 19.19 17.27 -1.84
C ASP A 254 20.06 17.19 -3.09
N GLU A 255 20.76 16.07 -3.31
CA GLU A 255 21.49 15.84 -4.55
C GLU A 255 20.50 15.56 -5.67
N THR A 256 20.62 16.35 -6.74
CA THR A 256 19.90 16.10 -7.98
C THR A 256 20.67 15.10 -8.83
N GLN A 257 19.97 14.09 -9.32
CA GLN A 257 20.47 13.14 -10.29
C GLN A 257 19.75 13.35 -11.61
N VAL A 258 20.46 13.79 -12.64
CA VAL A 258 19.93 13.86 -14.00
C VAL A 258 19.47 12.46 -14.41
N LEU A 259 18.20 12.34 -14.79
CA LEU A 259 17.62 11.05 -15.18
C LEU A 259 18.14 10.64 -16.55
N ASN A 260 17.93 11.49 -17.54
CA ASN A 260 18.37 11.21 -18.90
C ASN A 260 18.47 12.46 -19.76
N GLU A 261 19.68 13.00 -19.89
CA GLU A 261 19.89 14.26 -20.63
C GLU A 261 19.50 14.17 -22.12
N LYS A 262 19.53 12.97 -22.71
CA LYS A 262 19.22 12.80 -24.13
C LYS A 262 17.72 12.87 -24.42
N TYR A 263 16.90 12.26 -23.57
CA TYR A 263 15.45 12.13 -23.83
C TYR A 263 14.60 13.04 -22.94
N LEU A 264 15.12 13.42 -21.77
CA LEU A 264 14.48 14.28 -20.78
C LEU A 264 15.51 15.31 -20.28
N PRO A 265 16.01 16.20 -21.17
CA PRO A 265 17.05 17.16 -20.81
C PRO A 265 16.60 18.02 -19.64
N GLY A 266 17.50 18.21 -18.67
CA GLY A 266 17.24 18.98 -17.46
C GLY A 266 16.32 18.31 -16.42
N LEU A 267 15.66 17.19 -16.71
CA LEU A 267 14.85 16.48 -15.71
C LEU A 267 15.74 15.68 -14.77
N MET A 268 15.59 15.96 -13.49
CA MET A 268 16.38 15.40 -12.41
C MET A 268 15.48 14.74 -11.37
N ARG A 269 16.02 13.72 -10.71
CA ARG A 269 15.50 13.18 -9.45
C ARG A 269 16.20 13.89 -8.30
N GLY A 270 15.43 14.50 -7.42
CA GLY A 270 15.92 15.27 -6.28
C GLY A 270 14.84 16.22 -5.78
N ALA A 271 15.00 16.66 -4.53
CA ALA A 271 14.13 17.55 -3.80
C ALA A 271 14.83 18.88 -3.44
N PRO A 272 15.65 19.50 -4.32
CA PRO A 272 16.42 20.67 -3.94
C PRO A 272 15.51 21.81 -3.49
N GLY A 273 15.89 22.47 -2.39
CA GLY A 273 15.11 23.56 -1.79
C GLY A 273 13.84 23.13 -1.05
N ILE A 274 13.53 21.83 -0.96
CA ILE A 274 12.42 21.35 -0.14
C ILE A 274 12.92 21.17 1.30
N ASP A 275 12.48 22.07 2.18
CA ASP A 275 12.79 21.98 3.60
C ASP A 275 12.34 20.66 4.22
N ILE A 276 13.26 20.06 4.97
CA ILE A 276 12.96 19.04 5.97
C ILE A 276 12.70 19.76 7.29
N ARG A 277 11.56 19.48 7.92
CA ARG A 277 11.16 20.19 9.15
C ARG A 277 12.00 19.75 10.36
N GLU A 278 12.43 18.50 10.37
CA GLU A 278 13.17 17.90 11.46
C GLU A 278 14.67 18.11 11.32
N SER A 279 15.31 18.39 12.45
CA SER A 279 16.75 18.31 12.59
C SER A 279 17.27 16.88 12.29
N PRO A 280 18.56 16.72 11.93
CA PRO A 280 19.16 15.40 11.78
C PRO A 280 18.96 14.50 13.02
N LYS A 281 19.01 15.08 14.23
CA LYS A 281 18.80 14.35 15.47
C LYS A 281 17.35 13.86 15.62
N GLU A 282 16.36 14.69 15.32
CA GLU A 282 14.94 14.29 15.36
C GLU A 282 14.62 13.19 14.34
N ARG A 283 15.25 13.23 13.14
CA ARG A 283 15.12 12.14 12.16
C ARG A 283 15.71 10.82 12.66
N ALA A 284 16.90 10.88 13.23
CA ALA A 284 17.55 9.72 13.84
C ALA A 284 16.72 9.15 15.00
N ALA A 285 16.19 10.02 15.86
CA ALA A 285 15.30 9.66 16.95
C ALA A 285 13.99 9.02 16.45
N SER A 286 13.39 9.55 15.38
CA SER A 286 12.20 9.00 14.73
C SER A 286 12.45 7.59 14.13
N ARG A 287 13.64 7.37 13.55
CA ARG A 287 14.08 6.04 13.09
C ARG A 287 14.26 5.07 14.26
N LEU A 288 14.87 5.51 15.35
CA LEU A 288 15.03 4.69 16.56
C LEU A 288 13.68 4.34 17.18
N PHE A 289 12.78 5.32 17.27
CA PHE A 289 11.41 5.11 17.77
C PHE A 289 10.65 4.10 16.91
N THR A 290 10.77 4.20 15.59
CA THR A 290 10.22 3.20 14.67
C THR A 290 10.77 1.80 14.97
N ALA A 291 12.08 1.68 15.21
CA ALA A 291 12.70 0.40 15.56
C ALA A 291 12.15 -0.19 16.85
N ILE A 292 11.98 0.64 17.88
CA ILE A 292 11.37 0.27 19.15
C ILE A 292 9.93 -0.23 18.94
N MET A 293 9.11 0.52 18.21
CA MET A 293 7.71 0.18 17.94
C MET A 293 7.56 -1.15 17.23
N ASN A 294 8.38 -1.41 16.20
CA ASN A 294 8.37 -2.68 15.47
C ASN A 294 8.82 -3.86 16.35
N ARG A 295 9.86 -3.69 17.18
CA ARG A 295 10.30 -4.75 18.11
C ARG A 295 9.23 -5.06 19.16
N LEU A 296 8.59 -4.04 19.72
CA LEU A 296 7.43 -4.23 20.62
C LEU A 296 6.27 -4.92 19.89
N THR A 297 5.96 -4.55 18.63
CA THR A 297 4.96 -5.26 17.80
C THR A 297 5.35 -6.74 17.59
N SER A 298 6.64 -7.05 17.43
CA SER A 298 7.10 -8.42 17.20
C SER A 298 6.84 -9.37 18.37
N ASN A 299 6.69 -8.86 19.59
CA ASN A 299 6.35 -9.68 20.77
C ASN A 299 5.00 -10.40 20.64
N MET A 300 4.09 -9.85 19.83
CA MET A 300 2.78 -10.46 19.60
C MET A 300 2.80 -11.60 18.55
N ILE A 301 3.95 -11.88 17.92
CA ILE A 301 4.07 -12.98 16.97
C ILE A 301 3.92 -14.28 17.75
N PRO A 302 2.89 -15.10 17.46
CA PRO A 302 2.72 -16.36 18.17
C PRO A 302 3.95 -17.23 17.93
N TYR A 303 4.57 -17.71 19.00
CA TYR A 303 5.66 -18.67 18.93
C TYR A 303 5.10 -20.02 18.45
N THR A 304 4.84 -20.14 17.15
CA THR A 304 4.70 -21.45 16.54
C THR A 304 6.10 -22.06 16.65
N GLY A 305 6.30 -23.06 17.52
CA GLY A 305 7.59 -23.74 17.79
C GLY A 305 8.23 -24.45 16.59
N LYS A 306 8.06 -23.91 15.38
CA LYS A 306 8.63 -24.26 14.10
C LYS A 306 9.37 -23.07 13.48
N HIS A 307 10.01 -22.22 14.28
CA HIS A 307 11.13 -21.45 13.76
C HIS A 307 12.27 -22.44 13.49
N VAL A 308 12.19 -23.12 12.35
CA VAL A 308 13.37 -23.71 11.73
C VAL A 308 14.01 -22.55 11.01
N ASP A 309 14.91 -21.85 11.70
CA ASP A 309 15.90 -21.07 10.99
C ASP A 309 16.51 -22.03 9.95
N VAL A 310 16.50 -21.64 8.68
CA VAL A 310 17.01 -22.49 7.59
C VAL A 310 18.49 -22.88 7.84
N LYS A 311 19.15 -22.20 8.79
CA LYS A 311 20.50 -22.51 9.28
C LYS A 311 20.60 -23.00 10.73
N SER A 312 19.59 -22.81 11.58
CA SER A 312 19.59 -23.33 12.96
C SER A 312 18.53 -24.41 13.14
N THR A 313 19.00 -25.62 13.46
CA THR A 313 18.18 -26.80 13.74
C THR A 313 17.56 -26.78 15.14
N GLU A 314 17.84 -25.76 15.95
CA GLU A 314 17.31 -25.66 17.32
C GLU A 314 16.24 -24.55 17.41
N PRO A 315 15.05 -24.85 17.94
CA PRO A 315 14.07 -23.83 18.28
C PRO A 315 14.64 -22.97 19.41
N HIS A 316 15.12 -21.77 19.08
CA HIS A 316 15.50 -20.79 20.09
C HIS A 316 14.22 -20.10 20.57
N GLU A 317 13.90 -20.19 21.86
CA GLU A 317 12.97 -19.26 22.51
C GLU A 317 13.63 -17.88 22.50
N ARG A 318 13.17 -16.97 21.63
CA ARG A 318 13.60 -15.57 21.66
C ARG A 318 12.89 -14.88 22.82
N GLU A 319 13.67 -14.25 23.69
CA GLU A 319 13.14 -13.42 24.76
C GLU A 319 12.34 -12.24 24.17
N PRO A 320 11.18 -11.88 24.76
CA PRO A 320 10.43 -10.69 24.36
C PRO A 320 11.29 -9.44 24.48
N PHE A 321 11.06 -8.46 23.60
CA PHE A 321 11.70 -7.15 23.68
C PHE A 321 10.96 -6.24 24.65
N TYR A 322 11.69 -5.57 25.53
CA TYR A 322 11.10 -4.68 26.52
C TYR A 322 11.65 -3.26 26.40
N VAL A 323 10.79 -2.29 26.66
CA VAL A 323 11.15 -0.88 26.83
C VAL A 323 10.96 -0.48 28.28
N GLU A 324 11.95 0.21 28.82
CA GLU A 324 11.91 0.83 30.13
C GLU A 324 11.91 2.35 29.99
N ILE A 325 11.06 3.02 30.76
CA ILE A 325 11.02 4.48 30.83
C ILE A 325 10.80 4.91 32.28
N GLU A 326 11.54 5.91 32.72
CA GLU A 326 11.33 6.57 34.01
C GLU A 326 10.23 7.63 33.89
N LEU A 327 9.13 7.42 34.61
CA LEU A 327 7.99 8.34 34.67
C LEU A 327 7.61 8.57 36.13
N GLY A 328 7.44 9.83 36.54
CA GLY A 328 7.14 10.17 37.94
C GLY A 328 8.15 9.61 38.96
N GLY A 329 9.42 9.47 38.58
CA GLY A 329 10.49 8.91 39.42
C GLY A 329 10.46 7.38 39.61
N LYS A 330 9.70 6.66 38.78
CA LYS A 330 9.67 5.19 38.77
C LYS A 330 10.00 4.66 37.37
N THR A 331 10.89 3.68 37.31
CA THR A 331 11.11 2.90 36.08
C THR A 331 9.94 1.97 35.87
N GLN A 332 9.26 2.12 34.73
CA GLN A 332 8.20 1.24 34.28
C GLN A 332 8.68 0.46 33.05
N ARG A 333 8.20 -0.77 32.88
CA ARG A 333 8.61 -1.69 31.82
C ARG A 333 7.41 -2.12 30.98
N PHE A 334 7.57 -2.09 29.67
CA PHE A 334 6.51 -2.37 28.70
C PHE A 334 6.99 -3.35 27.63
N ASP A 335 6.09 -4.21 27.17
CA ASP A 335 6.28 -5.20 26.11
C ASP A 335 5.29 -5.05 24.95
N THR A 336 4.38 -4.08 25.01
CA THR A 336 3.50 -3.74 23.89
C THR A 336 3.63 -2.26 23.51
N PRO A 337 3.42 -1.92 22.22
CA PRO A 337 3.44 -0.53 21.78
C PRO A 337 2.37 0.33 22.47
N ASP A 338 1.16 -0.20 22.65
CA ASP A 338 0.07 0.56 23.24
C ASP A 338 0.23 0.77 24.76
N GLY A 339 0.82 -0.19 25.48
CA GLY A 339 1.17 -0.02 26.89
C GLY A 339 2.24 1.05 27.08
N PHE A 340 3.27 1.04 26.23
CA PHE A 340 4.29 2.08 26.20
C PHE A 340 3.71 3.48 25.90
N LEU A 341 2.90 3.60 24.84
CA LEU A 341 2.29 4.87 24.45
C LEU A 341 1.29 5.39 25.50
N ARG A 342 0.54 4.50 26.17
CA ARG A 342 -0.34 4.89 27.29
C ARG A 342 0.45 5.55 28.40
N ALA A 343 1.53 4.92 28.84
CA ALA A 343 2.33 5.43 29.93
C ALA A 343 2.95 6.79 29.61
N VAL A 344 3.41 6.97 28.37
CA VAL A 344 3.90 8.28 27.89
C VAL A 344 2.76 9.32 27.88
N ALA A 345 1.57 8.96 27.39
CA ALA A 345 0.42 9.89 27.34
C ALA A 345 -0.13 10.29 28.71
N GLU A 346 0.02 9.43 29.72
CA GLU A 346 -0.41 9.68 31.10
C GLU A 346 0.59 10.54 31.90
N ASP A 347 1.81 10.73 31.38
CA ASP A 347 2.80 11.63 31.96
C ASP A 347 2.59 13.07 31.47
N TYR A 348 2.53 14.01 32.42
CA TYR A 348 2.15 15.41 32.13
C TYR A 348 3.17 16.18 31.29
N GLU A 349 4.39 15.68 31.11
CA GLU A 349 5.43 16.35 30.32
C GLU A 349 5.46 15.91 28.85
N HIS A 350 4.60 14.95 28.48
CA HIS A 350 4.60 14.34 27.16
C HIS A 350 3.24 14.51 26.46
N GLU A 351 3.30 14.60 25.13
CA GLU A 351 2.12 14.63 24.27
C GLU A 351 2.20 13.44 23.31
N VAL A 352 1.08 12.72 23.17
CA VAL A 352 0.93 11.63 22.22
C VAL A 352 -0.22 11.96 21.28
N THR A 353 0.05 11.96 19.98
CA THR A 353 -0.98 12.15 18.94
C THR A 353 -1.02 10.94 18.03
N ILE A 354 -2.18 10.30 17.93
CA ILE A 354 -2.39 9.16 17.04
C ILE A 354 -3.58 9.47 16.14
N GLY A 355 -3.39 9.33 14.83
CA GLY A 355 -4.42 9.63 13.84
C GLY A 355 -4.43 8.65 12.69
N ILE A 356 -5.44 8.80 11.83
CA ILE A 356 -5.49 8.13 10.53
C ILE A 356 -5.30 9.22 9.49
N ARG A 357 -4.50 8.94 8.47
CA ARG A 357 -4.32 9.89 7.37
C ARG A 357 -4.37 9.20 6.02
N SER A 358 -4.77 9.98 5.02
CA SER A 358 -4.60 9.66 3.61
C SER A 358 -4.02 10.87 2.89
N LEU A 359 -3.15 10.62 1.92
CA LEU A 359 -2.53 11.62 1.07
C LEU A 359 -2.28 11.04 -0.33
N LEU A 360 -1.81 11.86 -1.26
CA LEU A 360 -1.45 11.37 -2.59
C LEU A 360 -0.10 10.67 -2.56
N THR A 361 -0.03 9.43 -3.05
CA THR A 361 1.27 8.77 -3.14
C THR A 361 2.11 9.41 -4.24
N SER A 362 3.34 9.78 -3.89
CA SER A 362 4.37 10.11 -4.86
C SER A 362 5.49 9.07 -4.89
N PHE A 363 5.37 7.96 -4.13
CA PHE A 363 6.41 6.92 -3.97
C PHE A 363 7.83 7.46 -3.70
N GLY A 364 7.93 8.60 -3.00
CA GLY A 364 9.21 9.25 -2.75
C GLY A 364 9.87 9.85 -4.00
N PHE A 365 9.14 9.96 -5.11
CA PHE A 365 9.61 10.64 -6.31
C PHE A 365 9.54 12.14 -6.10
N ALA A 366 10.71 12.74 -6.11
CA ALA A 366 10.93 14.16 -6.17
C ALA A 366 11.54 14.41 -7.54
N PHE A 367 10.72 14.83 -8.51
CA PHE A 367 11.27 15.27 -9.78
C PHE A 367 11.36 16.77 -9.78
N CYS A 368 12.42 17.26 -10.41
CA CYS A 368 12.60 18.66 -10.65
C CYS A 368 13.26 18.85 -12.01
N VAL A 369 13.09 20.04 -12.57
CA VAL A 369 13.74 20.47 -13.80
C VAL A 369 14.49 21.76 -13.53
N GLU A 370 15.72 21.84 -14.00
CA GLU A 370 16.47 23.09 -14.04
C GLU A 370 16.14 23.83 -15.34
N ASP A 371 15.68 25.06 -15.21
CA ASP A 371 15.45 25.96 -16.35
C ASP A 371 16.78 26.60 -16.80
N THR A 372 16.77 27.19 -17.99
CA THR A 372 17.92 27.87 -18.61
C THR A 372 18.55 28.98 -17.75
N ASP A 373 17.79 29.57 -16.82
CA ASP A 373 18.26 30.56 -15.85
C ASP A 373 18.91 29.94 -14.59
N GLY A 374 19.04 28.61 -14.52
CA GLY A 374 19.53 27.88 -13.34
C GLY A 374 18.51 27.76 -12.21
N LYS A 375 17.25 28.13 -12.46
CA LYS A 375 16.16 27.99 -11.49
C LYS A 375 15.62 26.57 -11.52
N VAL A 376 15.35 26.01 -10.34
CA VAL A 376 14.78 24.67 -10.22
C VAL A 376 13.27 24.73 -10.01
N TYR A 377 12.54 23.96 -10.81
CA TYR A 377 11.09 23.78 -10.72
C TYR A 377 10.79 22.33 -10.38
N HIS A 378 10.01 22.10 -9.32
CA HIS A 378 9.54 20.76 -8.97
C HIS A 378 8.43 20.32 -9.92
N VAL A 379 8.40 19.02 -10.21
CA VAL A 379 7.44 18.37 -11.11
C VAL A 379 6.62 17.38 -10.27
N PRO A 380 5.48 17.80 -9.70
CA PRO A 380 4.61 16.91 -8.96
C PRO A 380 4.12 15.77 -9.84
N LEU A 381 4.21 14.54 -9.34
CA LEU A 381 3.64 13.37 -9.99
C LEU A 381 2.59 12.71 -9.11
N ALA A 382 1.61 12.15 -9.80
CA ALA A 382 0.66 11.21 -9.25
C ALA A 382 0.50 10.04 -10.22
N VAL A 383 0.01 8.91 -9.74
CA VAL A 383 -0.36 7.79 -10.61
C VAL A 383 -1.88 7.80 -10.74
N PRO A 384 -2.47 8.17 -11.88
CA PRO A 384 -3.91 8.11 -12.06
C PRO A 384 -4.40 6.67 -12.09
N MET A 385 -5.53 6.44 -11.46
CA MET A 385 -6.14 5.14 -11.24
C MET A 385 -7.65 5.25 -11.50
N ARG A 386 -8.18 4.34 -12.30
CA ARG A 386 -9.63 4.18 -12.49
C ARG A 386 -10.23 3.65 -11.20
N THR A 387 -11.37 4.17 -10.76
CA THR A 387 -11.97 3.75 -9.50
C THR A 387 -12.92 2.55 -9.64
N GLY A 388 -13.30 2.20 -10.87
CA GLY A 388 -14.41 1.28 -11.15
C GLY A 388 -15.79 1.94 -11.07
N LEU A 389 -15.86 3.21 -10.65
CA LEU A 389 -17.09 3.99 -10.65
C LEU A 389 -17.24 4.74 -11.98
N THR A 390 -18.46 4.75 -12.50
CA THR A 390 -18.86 5.56 -13.67
C THR A 390 -19.67 6.74 -13.19
N GLY A 391 -19.22 7.95 -13.50
CA GLY A 391 -19.93 9.19 -13.20
C GLY A 391 -21.25 9.31 -13.97
N VAL A 392 -22.06 10.30 -13.58
CA VAL A 392 -23.37 10.56 -14.20
C VAL A 392 -23.29 10.94 -15.69
N ASP A 393 -22.12 11.34 -16.17
CA ASP A 393 -21.84 11.63 -17.58
C ASP A 393 -21.40 10.39 -18.38
N GLY A 394 -21.45 9.19 -17.78
CA GLY A 394 -21.07 7.93 -18.40
C GLY A 394 -19.56 7.71 -18.49
N LYS A 395 -18.74 8.59 -17.90
CA LYS A 395 -17.28 8.46 -17.89
C LYS A 395 -16.78 7.87 -16.58
N ASP A 396 -15.68 7.15 -16.66
CA ASP A 396 -15.02 6.66 -15.44
C ASP A 396 -14.54 7.81 -14.56
N ILE A 397 -14.73 7.64 -13.27
CA ILE A 397 -14.08 8.46 -12.26
C ILE A 397 -12.65 7.95 -12.14
N VAL A 398 -11.70 8.87 -12.28
CA VAL A 398 -10.26 8.58 -12.20
C VAL A 398 -9.70 9.44 -11.07
N VAL A 399 -8.91 8.85 -10.20
CA VAL A 399 -8.28 9.50 -9.05
C VAL A 399 -6.77 9.36 -9.11
N PRO A 400 -5.98 10.29 -8.56
CA PRO A 400 -4.61 9.95 -8.22
C PRO A 400 -4.62 8.83 -7.16
N MET A 401 -3.67 7.91 -7.26
CA MET A 401 -3.47 6.89 -6.25
C MET A 401 -3.10 7.55 -4.92
N SER A 402 -3.67 7.03 -3.84
CA SER A 402 -3.45 7.52 -2.49
C SER A 402 -2.51 6.60 -1.71
N HIS A 403 -1.93 7.16 -0.66
CA HIS A 403 -1.27 6.47 0.44
C HIS A 403 -2.10 6.69 1.69
N ALA A 404 -2.21 5.68 2.56
CA ALA A 404 -2.74 5.86 3.89
C ALA A 404 -1.79 5.27 4.93
N GLY A 405 -1.83 5.86 6.12
CA GLY A 405 -1.08 5.36 7.26
C GLY A 405 -1.68 5.81 8.60
N VAL A 406 -1.16 5.22 9.67
CA VAL A 406 -1.46 5.57 11.05
C VAL A 406 -0.22 6.23 11.67
N PRO A 407 -0.11 7.56 11.57
CA PRO A 407 0.98 8.31 12.19
C PRO A 407 0.84 8.37 13.72
N VAL A 408 1.99 8.30 14.39
CA VAL A 408 2.13 8.48 15.84
C VAL A 408 3.16 9.58 16.07
N LEU A 409 2.75 10.65 16.76
CA LEU A 409 3.60 11.72 17.22
C LEU A 409 3.90 11.55 18.71
N LEU A 410 5.15 11.71 19.09
CA LEU A 410 5.52 11.95 20.49
C LEU A 410 6.24 13.30 20.59
N ARG A 411 5.86 14.08 21.60
CA ARG A 411 6.61 15.25 22.05
C ARG A 411 6.90 15.11 23.53
N GLY A 412 8.09 15.52 23.93
CA GLY A 412 8.44 15.63 25.35
C GLY A 412 9.93 15.52 25.60
N PRO A 413 10.36 15.82 26.84
CA PRO A 413 11.77 15.91 27.20
C PRO A 413 12.51 14.57 27.07
N ALA A 414 11.84 13.43 27.29
CA ALA A 414 12.47 12.11 27.21
C ALA A 414 12.99 11.75 25.81
N PHE A 415 12.50 12.45 24.77
CA PHE A 415 12.83 12.18 23.37
C PHE A 415 13.67 13.29 22.71
N GLY A 416 13.99 14.35 23.46
CA GLY A 416 14.81 15.46 22.96
C GLY A 416 14.17 16.29 21.85
N GLY A 417 12.85 16.20 21.63
CA GLY A 417 12.15 16.94 20.59
C GLY A 417 10.83 16.29 20.15
N GLU A 418 10.42 16.61 18.91
CA GLU A 418 9.29 15.98 18.24
C GLU A 418 9.79 14.77 17.44
N ILE A 419 9.24 13.59 17.73
CA ILE A 419 9.57 12.35 17.02
C ILE A 419 8.30 11.71 16.49
N ALA A 420 8.40 11.03 15.35
CA ALA A 420 7.27 10.29 14.83
C ALA A 420 7.62 9.03 14.07
N THR A 421 6.60 8.21 13.93
CA THR A 421 6.57 7.06 13.06
C THR A 421 5.22 7.01 12.36
N GLU A 422 5.14 6.25 11.28
CA GLU A 422 3.88 5.98 10.61
C GLU A 422 3.74 4.50 10.34
N TRP A 423 2.59 3.93 10.71
CA TRP A 423 2.29 2.54 10.40
C TRP A 423 1.58 2.39 9.06
N TYR A 424 2.08 1.50 8.21
CA TYR A 424 1.45 1.07 6.96
C TYR A 424 2.13 -0.19 6.39
N GLN A 425 1.53 -0.78 5.35
CA GLN A 425 2.19 -1.78 4.52
C GLN A 425 3.12 -1.15 3.49
N ASP A 426 4.44 -1.31 3.67
CA ASP A 426 5.44 -0.70 2.79
C ASP A 426 5.66 -1.49 1.49
N VAL A 427 5.91 -0.76 0.39
CA VAL A 427 6.16 -1.32 -0.94
C VAL A 427 7.43 -2.15 -1.01
N SER A 428 8.39 -1.91 -0.11
CA SER A 428 9.74 -2.45 -0.24
C SER A 428 10.04 -3.65 0.67
N SER A 429 9.19 -3.92 1.67
CA SER A 429 9.68 -4.49 2.92
C SER A 429 8.60 -5.28 3.68
N MET A 430 7.92 -4.64 4.64
CA MET A 430 7.08 -5.27 5.65
C MET A 430 5.88 -4.38 5.97
N THR A 431 4.83 -5.00 6.50
CA THR A 431 3.77 -4.26 7.20
C THR A 431 4.23 -3.95 8.61
N GLY A 432 4.28 -2.68 8.97
CA GLY A 432 4.79 -2.25 10.27
C GLY A 432 4.96 -0.74 10.37
N TRP A 433 5.70 -0.33 11.39
CA TRP A 433 6.06 1.07 11.63
C TRP A 433 7.21 1.47 10.70
N GLN A 434 7.12 2.66 10.12
CA GLN A 434 8.11 3.21 9.21
C GLN A 434 8.60 4.57 9.71
N PRO A 435 9.89 4.90 9.52
CA PRO A 435 10.40 6.21 9.90
C PRO A 435 9.64 7.27 9.12
N TYR A 436 9.15 8.26 9.85
CA TYR A 436 8.37 9.31 9.26
C TYR A 436 9.22 10.58 9.18
N ILE A 437 9.37 11.11 7.96
CA ILE A 437 10.18 12.31 7.68
C ILE A 437 9.27 13.34 7.00
N TRP A 438 9.12 14.51 7.63
CA TRP A 438 8.33 15.64 7.16
C TRP A 438 9.14 16.55 6.25
N ARG A 439 8.93 16.30 4.96
CA ARG A 439 9.25 17.29 3.94
C ARG A 439 8.07 18.21 3.73
N LYS A 440 8.36 19.50 3.53
CA LYS A 440 7.37 20.50 3.15
C LYS A 440 6.96 20.35 1.68
N TRP A 441 6.42 19.20 1.30
CA TRP A 441 5.94 18.96 -0.07
C TRP A 441 4.68 19.79 -0.34
N PRO A 442 4.72 20.80 -1.23
CA PRO A 442 3.53 21.59 -1.54
C PRO A 442 2.41 20.75 -2.16
N TRP A 443 2.77 19.70 -2.90
CA TRP A 443 1.84 18.84 -3.63
C TRP A 443 1.27 17.65 -2.84
N HIS A 444 1.67 17.44 -1.58
CA HIS A 444 1.05 16.41 -0.73
C HIS A 444 -0.15 16.96 0.04
N LEU A 445 0.10 17.86 0.98
CA LEU A 445 -0.89 18.41 1.92
C LEU A 445 -0.79 19.94 2.01
N GLY A 446 -0.46 20.62 0.90
CA GLY A 446 -0.20 22.07 0.94
C GLY A 446 1.00 22.44 1.83
N ALA A 447 1.96 21.52 1.95
CA ALA A 447 3.08 21.59 2.89
C ALA A 447 2.72 21.63 4.39
N GLU A 448 1.45 21.42 4.79
CA GLU A 448 1.03 21.39 6.20
C GLU A 448 1.49 20.14 6.95
N ARG A 449 1.48 20.18 8.29
CA ARG A 449 1.80 18.99 9.08
C ARG A 449 0.60 18.05 9.04
N TRP A 450 0.87 16.75 8.97
CA TRP A 450 -0.19 15.75 8.94
C TRP A 450 -1.12 15.80 10.16
N HIS A 451 -0.65 16.18 11.36
CA HIS A 451 -1.51 16.23 12.55
C HIS A 451 -2.48 17.40 12.51
N ASP A 452 -2.21 18.39 11.65
CA ASP A 452 -3.15 19.47 11.35
C ASP A 452 -4.27 19.00 10.39
N GLN A 453 -4.05 17.90 9.67
CA GLN A 453 -4.97 17.32 8.69
C GLN A 453 -5.34 15.86 8.96
N ALA A 454 -5.02 15.34 10.15
CA ALA A 454 -5.31 13.95 10.50
C ALA A 454 -6.82 13.79 10.53
N TYR A 455 -7.32 12.71 9.93
CA TYR A 455 -8.72 12.37 10.06
C TYR A 455 -8.99 12.03 11.53
N VAL A 456 -9.76 12.89 12.19
CA VAL A 456 -10.36 12.62 13.49
C VAL A 456 -11.76 12.08 13.20
N PRO A 457 -12.06 10.82 13.55
CA PRO A 457 -13.39 10.26 13.36
C PRO A 457 -14.49 11.09 13.99
N GLU A 458 -15.68 11.05 13.42
CA GLU A 458 -16.85 11.70 14.03
C GLU A 458 -17.16 11.07 15.39
N GLY A 459 -17.36 11.91 16.41
CA GLY A 459 -17.54 11.50 17.80
C GLY A 459 -16.25 11.55 18.63
N GLU A 460 -16.26 10.88 19.78
CA GLU A 460 -15.16 10.96 20.74
C GLU A 460 -13.95 10.13 20.29
N TRP A 461 -12.85 10.79 19.90
CA TRP A 461 -11.57 10.16 19.53
C TRP A 461 -10.62 10.05 20.73
N THR A 462 -11.04 9.27 21.72
CA THR A 462 -10.31 9.10 22.99
C THR A 462 -8.95 8.44 22.83
N LEU A 463 -8.06 8.63 23.81
CA LEU A 463 -6.79 7.90 23.91
C LEU A 463 -7.01 6.37 23.84
N ASP A 464 -8.08 5.85 24.46
CA ASP A 464 -8.36 4.40 24.41
C ASP A 464 -8.66 3.90 23.00
N LYS A 465 -9.37 4.68 22.16
CA LYS A 465 -9.60 4.32 20.75
C LYS A 465 -8.32 4.44 19.93
N GLN A 466 -7.52 5.47 20.19
CA GLN A 466 -6.21 5.66 19.57
C GLN A 466 -5.27 4.48 19.87
N LEU A 467 -5.20 4.04 21.14
CA LEU A 467 -4.41 2.88 21.53
C LEU A 467 -5.00 1.56 21.03
N ALA A 468 -6.33 1.45 20.90
CA ALA A 468 -6.95 0.32 20.21
C ALA A 468 -6.57 0.25 18.72
N LEU A 469 -6.43 1.40 18.06
CA LEU A 469 -5.92 1.49 16.69
C LEU A 469 -4.46 1.01 16.61
N VAL A 470 -3.60 1.42 17.54
CA VAL A 470 -2.22 0.93 17.64
C VAL A 470 -2.18 -0.61 17.80
N ARG A 471 -3.02 -1.18 18.68
CA ARG A 471 -3.14 -2.64 18.81
C ARG A 471 -3.59 -3.31 17.52
N ALA A 472 -4.59 -2.76 16.85
CA ALA A 472 -5.05 -3.28 15.56
C ALA A 472 -3.94 -3.25 14.50
N CYS A 473 -3.16 -2.18 14.45
CA CYS A 473 -1.97 -2.06 13.59
C CYS A 473 -0.95 -3.19 13.87
N CYS A 474 -0.69 -3.49 15.15
CA CYS A 474 0.21 -4.57 15.54
C CYS A 474 -0.28 -5.93 15.04
N VAL A 475 -1.57 -6.24 15.26
CA VAL A 475 -2.19 -7.48 14.76
C VAL A 475 -2.06 -7.55 13.23
N VAL A 476 -2.47 -6.52 12.49
CA VAL A 476 -2.42 -6.51 11.02
C VAL A 476 -0.99 -6.67 10.49
N SER A 477 0.01 -6.10 11.18
CA SER A 477 1.43 -6.31 10.85
C SER A 477 1.80 -7.79 10.89
N ILE A 478 1.41 -8.47 11.96
CA ILE A 478 1.71 -9.89 12.16
C ILE A 478 1.00 -10.73 11.10
N LEU A 479 -0.30 -10.50 10.90
CA LEU A 479 -1.07 -11.24 9.92
C LEU A 479 -0.46 -11.12 8.53
N SER A 480 -0.14 -9.90 8.12
CA SER A 480 0.42 -9.62 6.79
C SER A 480 1.81 -10.23 6.62
N ASN A 481 2.72 -10.00 7.58
CA ASN A 481 4.10 -10.48 7.47
C ASN A 481 4.17 -12.01 7.55
N VAL A 482 3.40 -12.64 8.43
CA VAL A 482 3.35 -14.11 8.54
C VAL A 482 2.68 -14.72 7.30
N ALA A 483 1.57 -14.16 6.81
CA ALA A 483 0.95 -14.64 5.57
C ALA A 483 1.93 -14.56 4.39
N SER A 484 2.63 -13.43 4.27
CA SER A 484 3.63 -13.22 3.23
C SER A 484 4.80 -14.19 3.32
N ARG A 485 5.31 -14.46 4.52
CA ARG A 485 6.34 -15.48 4.75
C ARG A 485 5.85 -16.88 4.40
N ASP A 486 4.68 -17.27 4.91
CA ASP A 486 4.12 -18.63 4.73
C ASP A 486 3.81 -18.93 3.26
N THR A 487 3.49 -17.90 2.47
CA THR A 487 3.25 -17.99 1.03
C THR A 487 4.49 -17.67 0.17
N GLY A 488 5.61 -17.34 0.81
CA GLY A 488 6.90 -17.06 0.17
C GLY A 488 6.91 -15.78 -0.69
N LEU A 489 6.04 -14.81 -0.41
CA LEU A 489 5.92 -13.58 -1.20
C LEU A 489 7.17 -12.70 -1.07
N ALA A 490 7.53 -12.04 -2.16
CA ALA A 490 8.58 -11.02 -2.14
C ALA A 490 8.05 -9.75 -1.47
N GLN A 491 8.96 -8.88 -0.98
CA GLN A 491 8.62 -7.52 -0.52
C GLN A 491 7.44 -7.46 0.47
N GLY A 492 7.39 -8.40 1.42
CA GLY A 492 6.33 -8.42 2.43
C GLY A 492 4.92 -8.65 1.87
N GLY A 493 4.80 -9.10 0.63
CA GLY A 493 3.52 -9.35 -0.03
C GLY A 493 2.76 -8.09 -0.47
N TYR A 494 3.42 -6.93 -0.59
CA TYR A 494 2.78 -5.71 -1.10
C TYR A 494 2.06 -5.96 -2.43
N GLY A 495 0.81 -5.53 -2.52
CA GLY A 495 -0.10 -5.77 -3.63
C GLY A 495 -0.83 -7.11 -3.60
N TYR A 496 -0.30 -8.14 -2.91
CA TYR A 496 -1.00 -9.42 -2.72
C TYR A 496 -1.81 -9.43 -1.42
N VAL A 497 -1.15 -9.29 -0.25
CA VAL A 497 -1.84 -9.24 1.06
C VAL A 497 -2.50 -7.88 1.33
N GLY A 498 -2.61 -7.03 0.30
CA GLY A 498 -3.09 -5.66 0.37
C GLY A 498 -2.02 -4.66 -0.05
N VAL A 499 -2.40 -3.39 -0.07
CA VAL A 499 -1.50 -2.23 -0.12
C VAL A 499 -1.61 -1.41 1.16
N CYS A 500 -0.87 -0.29 1.27
CA CYS A 500 -0.94 0.59 2.45
C CYS A 500 -2.38 0.97 2.82
N LEU A 501 -3.23 1.28 1.81
CA LEU A 501 -4.66 1.56 1.98
C LEU A 501 -5.43 0.41 2.66
N ASP A 502 -5.27 -0.83 2.18
CA ASP A 502 -5.97 -2.00 2.74
C ASP A 502 -5.59 -2.22 4.21
N SER A 503 -4.29 -2.14 4.53
CA SER A 503 -3.81 -2.36 5.90
C SER A 503 -4.42 -1.37 6.89
N VAL A 504 -4.49 -0.09 6.52
CA VAL A 504 -5.10 0.97 7.33
C VAL A 504 -6.61 0.82 7.40
N ALA A 505 -7.27 0.43 6.31
CA ALA A 505 -8.70 0.19 6.29
C ALA A 505 -9.10 -0.94 7.26
N ILE A 506 -8.34 -2.04 7.29
CA ILE A 506 -8.56 -3.15 8.24
C ILE A 506 -8.42 -2.68 9.68
N ALA A 507 -7.36 -1.92 9.99
CA ALA A 507 -7.12 -1.41 11.34
C ALA A 507 -8.18 -0.38 11.76
N GLN A 508 -8.56 0.54 10.87
CA GLN A 508 -9.61 1.53 11.11
C GLN A 508 -10.95 0.85 11.37
N ALA A 509 -11.37 -0.08 10.50
CA ALA A 509 -12.64 -0.79 10.64
C ALA A 509 -12.69 -1.71 11.87
N ALA A 510 -11.55 -2.24 12.32
CA ALA A 510 -11.49 -2.99 13.57
C ALA A 510 -11.85 -2.12 14.80
N VAL A 511 -11.55 -0.82 14.76
CA VAL A 511 -11.80 0.10 15.88
C VAL A 511 -13.13 0.83 15.74
N LEU A 512 -13.45 1.27 14.53
CA LEU A 512 -14.60 2.14 14.25
C LEU A 512 -15.81 1.37 13.70
N GLY A 513 -15.64 0.13 13.26
CA GLY A 513 -16.67 -0.65 12.57
C GLY A 513 -16.83 -0.30 11.08
N GLU A 514 -16.19 0.76 10.63
CA GLU A 514 -16.20 1.25 9.25
C GLU A 514 -14.84 1.81 8.83
N THR A 515 -14.68 2.10 7.54
CA THR A 515 -13.47 2.74 7.01
C THR A 515 -13.82 3.89 6.08
N THR A 516 -12.97 4.92 6.10
CA THR A 516 -13.02 6.05 5.18
C THR A 516 -12.04 5.90 4.01
N ILE A 517 -11.27 4.81 3.97
CA ILE A 517 -10.17 4.60 3.01
C ILE A 517 -10.66 4.01 1.69
N PHE A 518 -10.08 4.47 0.58
CA PHE A 518 -10.39 4.05 -0.79
C PHE A 518 -9.14 4.12 -1.71
N PRO A 519 -8.97 3.22 -2.69
CA PRO A 519 -9.69 1.96 -2.87
C PRO A 519 -9.14 0.84 -1.98
N LEU A 520 -9.95 -0.19 -1.80
CA LEU A 520 -9.62 -1.44 -1.12
C LEU A 520 -9.38 -2.54 -2.16
N LEU A 521 -8.13 -2.97 -2.28
CA LEU A 521 -7.63 -3.90 -3.29
C LEU A 521 -7.44 -5.32 -2.77
N LEU A 522 -7.81 -5.57 -1.50
CA LEU A 522 -7.64 -6.86 -0.87
C LEU A 522 -8.54 -7.94 -1.49
N SER A 523 -7.91 -8.88 -2.22
CA SER A 523 -8.59 -9.99 -2.89
C SER A 523 -9.16 -11.03 -1.91
N GLY A 524 -10.12 -11.84 -2.38
CA GLY A 524 -10.69 -12.93 -1.57
C GLY A 524 -9.66 -13.98 -1.13
N GLN A 525 -8.67 -14.30 -1.96
CA GLN A 525 -7.59 -15.22 -1.58
C GLN A 525 -6.72 -14.63 -0.47
N ALA A 526 -6.30 -13.37 -0.61
CA ALA A 526 -5.50 -12.69 0.39
C ALA A 526 -6.23 -12.62 1.75
N ARG A 527 -7.54 -12.37 1.74
CA ARG A 527 -8.38 -12.43 2.95
C ARG A 527 -8.33 -13.80 3.61
N ASN A 528 -8.48 -14.88 2.84
CA ASN A 528 -8.41 -16.25 3.37
C ASN A 528 -7.03 -16.55 3.98
N ASP A 529 -5.95 -16.09 3.35
CA ASP A 529 -4.60 -16.27 3.86
C ASP A 529 -4.41 -15.52 5.20
N LEU A 530 -4.84 -14.25 5.27
CA LEU A 530 -4.83 -13.45 6.51
C LEU A 530 -5.70 -14.07 7.62
N LEU A 531 -6.91 -14.52 7.29
CA LEU A 531 -7.81 -15.19 8.24
C LEU A 531 -7.24 -16.51 8.76
N SER A 532 -6.52 -17.24 7.91
CA SER A 532 -5.85 -18.48 8.30
C SER A 532 -4.74 -18.22 9.33
N VAL A 533 -3.99 -17.12 9.17
CA VAL A 533 -3.01 -16.68 10.18
C VAL A 533 -3.73 -16.21 11.45
N ALA A 534 -4.80 -15.42 11.30
CA ALA A 534 -5.54 -14.85 12.42
C ALA A 534 -6.18 -15.93 13.30
N HIS A 535 -6.71 -17.00 12.69
CA HIS A 535 -7.24 -18.15 13.42
C HIS A 535 -6.17 -18.81 14.29
N ARG A 536 -4.98 -19.09 13.72
CA ARG A 536 -3.86 -19.67 14.48
C ARG A 536 -3.40 -18.74 15.60
N MET A 537 -3.33 -17.44 15.33
CA MET A 537 -2.98 -16.43 16.33
C MET A 537 -3.99 -16.41 17.47
N LEU A 538 -5.30 -16.43 17.16
CA LEU A 538 -6.36 -16.44 18.15
C LEU A 538 -6.35 -17.73 18.98
N GLU A 539 -6.19 -18.90 18.36
CA GLU A 539 -6.08 -20.18 19.07
C GLU A 539 -4.89 -20.18 20.03
N ASN A 540 -3.73 -19.66 19.62
CA ASN A 540 -2.55 -19.58 20.48
C ASN A 540 -2.82 -18.67 21.68
N LEU A 541 -3.32 -17.44 21.45
CA LEU A 541 -3.63 -16.50 22.51
C LEU A 541 -4.72 -17.03 23.46
N GLU A 542 -5.70 -17.77 22.98
CA GLU A 542 -6.76 -18.31 23.83
C GLU A 542 -6.28 -19.42 24.76
N ASN A 543 -5.24 -20.14 24.35
CA ASN A 543 -4.59 -21.23 25.09
C ASN A 543 -3.49 -20.75 26.06
N GLU A 544 -3.05 -19.50 25.96
CA GLU A 544 -2.11 -18.90 26.91
C GLU A 544 -2.75 -18.70 28.29
N LYS A 545 -2.01 -19.05 29.35
CA LYS A 545 -2.49 -18.92 30.74
C LYS A 545 -2.71 -17.47 31.15
N ASP A 546 -1.82 -16.58 30.70
CA ASP A 546 -1.79 -15.15 31.05
C ASP A 546 -2.16 -14.27 29.85
N LYS A 547 -3.15 -14.72 29.05
CA LYS A 547 -3.56 -14.02 27.84
C LYS A 547 -4.06 -12.61 28.13
N SER A 548 -3.64 -11.63 27.34
CA SER A 548 -4.21 -10.28 27.38
C SER A 548 -5.61 -10.27 26.75
N PRO A 549 -6.67 -9.91 27.52
CA PRO A 549 -8.01 -9.79 26.97
C PRO A 549 -8.09 -8.78 25.82
N GLU A 550 -7.31 -7.70 25.89
CA GLU A 550 -7.25 -6.63 24.90
C GLU A 550 -6.65 -7.11 23.58
N GLN A 551 -5.61 -7.96 23.63
CA GLN A 551 -5.03 -8.56 22.44
C GLN A 551 -5.99 -9.54 21.76
N VAL A 552 -6.65 -10.39 22.55
CA VAL A 552 -7.68 -11.33 22.04
C VAL A 552 -8.82 -10.56 21.38
N ASP A 553 -9.31 -9.51 22.01
CA ASP A 553 -10.35 -8.63 21.45
C ASP A 553 -9.88 -7.94 20.16
N ALA A 554 -8.65 -7.42 20.12
CA ALA A 554 -8.08 -6.81 18.93
C ALA A 554 -8.00 -7.80 17.75
N VAL A 555 -7.57 -9.04 17.99
CA VAL A 555 -7.55 -10.09 16.94
C VAL A 555 -8.95 -10.38 16.42
N ARG A 556 -9.94 -10.52 17.31
CA ARG A 556 -11.34 -10.76 16.89
C ARG A 556 -11.91 -9.60 16.08
N LYS A 557 -11.62 -8.36 16.47
CA LYS A 557 -12.04 -7.15 15.74
C LYS A 557 -11.38 -7.06 14.36
N VAL A 558 -10.10 -7.40 14.25
CA VAL A 558 -9.40 -7.49 12.95
C VAL A 558 -9.95 -8.61 12.08
N ILE A 559 -10.27 -9.78 12.65
CA ILE A 559 -10.96 -10.86 11.91
C ILE A 559 -12.30 -10.35 11.37
N SER A 560 -13.09 -9.69 12.21
CA SER A 560 -14.36 -9.10 11.82
C SER A 560 -14.18 -8.11 10.66
N SER A 561 -13.21 -7.20 10.74
CA SER A 561 -12.98 -6.23 9.66
C SER A 561 -12.53 -6.87 8.35
N ILE A 562 -11.67 -7.89 8.37
CA ILE A 562 -11.29 -8.63 7.15
C ILE A 562 -12.51 -9.30 6.48
N LEU A 563 -13.44 -9.81 7.28
CA LEU A 563 -14.67 -10.47 6.80
C LEU A 563 -15.69 -9.47 6.23
N THR A 564 -15.81 -8.29 6.83
CA THR A 564 -16.89 -7.33 6.52
C THR A 564 -16.50 -6.23 5.55
N LEU A 565 -15.20 -5.87 5.45
CA LEU A 565 -14.76 -4.81 4.56
C LEU A 565 -15.14 -5.12 3.11
N GLU A 566 -15.69 -4.14 2.42
CA GLU A 566 -15.98 -4.26 0.99
C GLU A 566 -14.68 -4.25 0.17
N THR A 567 -14.73 -4.68 -1.08
CA THR A 567 -13.62 -4.55 -2.03
C THR A 567 -14.00 -3.57 -3.12
N ASP A 568 -13.05 -2.75 -3.54
CA ASP A 568 -13.21 -1.80 -4.65
C ASP A 568 -12.65 -2.35 -5.97
N ILE A 569 -12.30 -3.66 -6.00
CA ILE A 569 -11.92 -4.36 -7.24
C ILE A 569 -13.10 -4.35 -8.22
N ASP A 570 -14.29 -4.67 -7.74
CA ASP A 570 -15.54 -4.64 -8.48
C ASP A 570 -16.60 -4.05 -7.56
N ILE A 571 -17.16 -2.88 -7.92
CA ILE A 571 -18.09 -2.12 -7.08
C ILE A 571 -19.51 -2.33 -7.61
N PRO A 572 -20.31 -3.21 -6.98
CA PRO A 572 -21.73 -3.32 -7.30
C PRO A 572 -22.44 -1.98 -7.19
N PRO A 573 -23.45 -1.70 -8.05
CA PRO A 573 -24.21 -0.45 -8.00
C PRO A 573 -24.77 -0.09 -6.62
N LYS A 574 -25.14 -1.10 -5.82
CA LYS A 574 -25.66 -0.90 -4.45
C LYS A 574 -24.63 -0.33 -3.46
N PHE A 575 -23.34 -0.45 -3.76
CA PHE A 575 -22.24 0.03 -2.93
C PHE A 575 -21.57 1.29 -3.50
N ALA A 576 -21.99 1.75 -4.68
CA ALA A 576 -21.41 2.92 -5.33
C ALA A 576 -21.51 4.19 -4.47
N HIS A 577 -22.60 4.38 -3.72
CA HIS A 577 -22.75 5.52 -2.82
C HIS A 577 -21.69 5.51 -1.71
N ALA A 578 -21.52 4.37 -1.02
CA ALA A 578 -20.52 4.21 0.04
C ALA A 578 -19.09 4.35 -0.50
N ALA A 579 -18.81 3.78 -1.68
CA ALA A 579 -17.52 3.94 -2.35
C ALA A 579 -17.22 5.40 -2.69
N CYS A 580 -18.20 6.17 -3.19
CA CYS A 580 -18.04 7.60 -3.40
C CYS A 580 -17.73 8.35 -2.09
N THR A 581 -18.39 7.98 -0.98
CA THR A 581 -18.14 8.62 0.33
C THR A 581 -16.69 8.43 0.75
N ARG A 582 -16.21 7.17 0.72
CA ARG A 582 -14.83 6.83 1.06
C ARG A 582 -13.84 7.51 0.11
N LEU A 583 -14.11 7.52 -1.20
CA LEU A 583 -13.29 8.23 -2.19
C LEU A 583 -13.12 9.71 -1.82
N ILE A 584 -14.22 10.41 -1.54
CA ILE A 584 -14.18 11.84 -1.20
C ILE A 584 -13.41 12.07 0.11
N GLN A 585 -13.60 11.21 1.12
CA GLN A 585 -12.91 11.30 2.40
C GLN A 585 -11.41 10.96 2.32
N THR A 586 -11.04 10.09 1.37
CA THR A 586 -9.64 9.68 1.18
C THR A 586 -8.83 10.74 0.44
N LEU A 587 -9.44 11.47 -0.48
CA LEU A 587 -8.76 12.51 -1.24
C LEU A 587 -8.52 13.75 -0.38
N PRO A 588 -7.33 14.39 -0.48
CA PRO A 588 -7.06 15.61 0.26
C PRO A 588 -7.98 16.75 -0.20
N ALA A 589 -8.48 17.53 0.75
CA ALA A 589 -9.33 18.68 0.47
C ALA A 589 -8.61 19.77 -0.36
N HIS A 590 -7.30 19.90 -0.15
CA HIS A 590 -6.43 20.80 -0.88
C HIS A 590 -5.39 19.99 -1.65
N SER A 591 -5.45 20.04 -2.99
CA SER A 591 -4.49 19.36 -3.85
C SER A 591 -4.10 20.26 -5.01
N CYS A 592 -2.82 20.18 -5.39
CA CYS A 592 -2.33 20.82 -6.61
C CYS A 592 -2.78 20.11 -7.88
N PHE A 593 -3.33 18.89 -7.81
CA PHE A 593 -3.75 18.14 -9.01
C PHE A 593 -5.21 18.41 -9.34
N GLU A 594 -5.47 18.87 -10.56
CA GLU A 594 -6.82 19.06 -11.11
C GLU A 594 -7.66 17.78 -11.03
N LEU A 595 -7.00 16.62 -11.15
CA LEU A 595 -7.65 15.32 -11.07
C LEU A 595 -8.36 15.08 -9.73
N VAL A 596 -7.82 15.56 -8.61
CA VAL A 596 -8.47 15.42 -7.29
C VAL A 596 -9.79 16.18 -7.25
N HIS A 597 -9.78 17.43 -7.73
CA HIS A 597 -10.96 18.29 -7.75
C HIS A 597 -12.04 17.72 -8.67
N ARG A 598 -11.65 17.29 -9.87
CA ARG A 598 -12.54 16.65 -10.83
C ARG A 598 -13.15 15.38 -10.27
N ALA A 599 -12.34 14.49 -9.70
CA ALA A 599 -12.82 13.23 -9.15
C ALA A 599 -13.79 13.44 -7.98
N THR A 600 -13.45 14.35 -7.06
CA THR A 600 -14.33 14.74 -5.95
C THR A 600 -15.66 15.28 -6.45
N ALA A 601 -15.64 16.17 -7.45
CA ALA A 601 -16.87 16.72 -8.03
C ALA A 601 -17.71 15.65 -8.74
N GLN A 602 -17.08 14.72 -9.48
CA GLN A 602 -17.78 13.61 -10.13
C GLN A 602 -18.39 12.65 -9.12
N ALA A 603 -17.65 12.30 -8.05
CA ALA A 603 -18.13 11.42 -6.98
C ALA A 603 -19.34 12.04 -6.24
N ARG A 604 -19.28 13.34 -5.91
CA ARG A 604 -20.42 14.05 -5.28
C ARG A 604 -21.66 14.07 -6.17
N LYS A 605 -21.50 14.31 -7.48
CA LYS A 605 -22.62 14.25 -8.44
C LYS A 605 -23.22 12.85 -8.52
N LEU A 606 -22.38 11.82 -8.50
CA LEU A 606 -22.84 10.44 -8.50
C LEU A 606 -23.59 10.10 -7.22
N GLN A 607 -23.11 10.53 -6.03
CA GLN A 607 -23.85 10.36 -4.77
C GLN A 607 -25.24 11.00 -4.83
N GLN A 608 -25.31 12.27 -5.22
CA GLN A 608 -26.59 12.99 -5.33
C GLN A 608 -27.57 12.29 -6.27
N PHE A 609 -27.09 11.76 -7.40
CA PHE A 609 -27.92 10.98 -8.32
C PHE A 609 -28.44 9.67 -7.69
N LEU A 610 -27.60 8.99 -6.92
CA LEU A 610 -27.96 7.75 -6.23
C LEU A 610 -28.99 8.03 -5.12
N ASP A 611 -28.84 9.10 -4.35
CA ASP A 611 -29.76 9.49 -3.27
C ASP A 611 -31.19 9.70 -3.80
N ILE A 612 -31.34 10.49 -4.87
CA ILE A 612 -32.63 10.71 -5.54
C ILE A 612 -33.25 9.38 -6.01
N SER A 613 -32.41 8.47 -6.51
CA SER A 613 -32.85 7.16 -7.00
C SER A 613 -33.32 6.23 -5.88
N TYR A 614 -32.76 6.36 -4.68
CA TYR A 614 -33.16 5.60 -3.50
C TYR A 614 -34.45 6.15 -2.87
N GLU A 615 -34.57 7.47 -2.74
CA GLU A 615 -35.79 8.12 -2.22
C GLU A 615 -37.01 7.79 -3.09
N THR A 616 -36.87 7.89 -4.41
CA THR A 616 -37.94 7.56 -5.36
C THR A 616 -38.41 6.11 -5.23
N LYS A 617 -37.51 5.17 -4.89
CA LYS A 617 -37.88 3.76 -4.64
C LYS A 617 -38.61 3.59 -3.31
N ALA A 618 -38.19 4.30 -2.26
CA ALA A 618 -38.86 4.26 -0.96
C ALA A 618 -40.31 4.75 -1.10
N ASP A 619 -40.53 5.87 -1.78
CA ASP A 619 -41.85 6.46 -2.01
C ASP A 619 -42.76 5.54 -2.85
N ASN A 620 -42.23 4.98 -3.94
CA ASN A 620 -42.98 4.02 -4.76
C ASN A 620 -43.31 2.73 -3.98
N SER A 621 -42.45 2.29 -3.06
CA SER A 621 -42.71 1.13 -2.20
C SER A 621 -43.76 1.39 -1.13
N MET A 622 -43.84 2.63 -0.61
CA MET A 622 -44.91 3.06 0.28
C MET A 622 -46.25 3.19 -0.47
N GLN A 623 -46.28 3.83 -1.64
CA GLN A 623 -47.49 3.93 -2.46
C GLN A 623 -47.99 2.56 -2.95
N ALA A 624 -47.10 1.61 -3.26
CA ALA A 624 -47.46 0.24 -3.62
C ALA A 624 -48.02 -0.56 -2.42
N ARG A 625 -47.67 -0.20 -1.18
CA ARG A 625 -48.26 -0.80 0.05
C ARG A 625 -49.64 -0.21 0.34
N GLU A 626 -49.86 1.07 0.08
CA GLU A 626 -51.16 1.73 0.27
C GLU A 626 -52.21 1.35 -0.78
N THR A 627 -51.77 0.90 -1.97
CA THR A 627 -52.67 0.51 -3.07
C THR A 627 -53.03 -0.98 -3.10
N LYS A 628 -52.58 -1.80 -2.13
CA LYS A 628 -53.11 -3.16 -1.99
C LYS A 628 -54.57 -3.11 -1.56
N PRO A 629 -55.53 -3.61 -2.37
CA PRO A 629 -56.92 -3.68 -1.95
C PRO A 629 -57.00 -4.55 -0.71
N ILE A 630 -57.70 -4.07 0.32
CA ILE A 630 -58.17 -4.92 1.41
C ILE A 630 -59.06 -5.99 0.75
N SER A 631 -58.48 -7.17 0.51
CA SER A 631 -59.22 -8.35 0.08
C SER A 631 -60.15 -8.75 1.22
N THR A 632 -61.38 -8.26 1.20
CA THR A 632 -62.51 -8.76 1.99
C THR A 632 -62.96 -10.12 1.45
N GLY A 633 -62.04 -11.08 1.44
CA GLY A 633 -62.33 -12.48 1.14
C GLY A 633 -62.91 -13.15 2.38
N LYS A 634 -64.24 -13.08 2.55
CA LYS A 634 -64.98 -14.02 3.40
C LYS A 634 -64.68 -15.45 2.92
N LYS A 635 -63.80 -16.16 3.61
CA LYS A 635 -63.80 -17.63 3.61
C LYS A 635 -64.51 -18.08 4.87
N THR A 636 -65.72 -18.61 4.67
CA THR A 636 -66.47 -19.39 5.64
C THR A 636 -65.60 -20.55 6.12
N PRO A 637 -65.37 -20.72 7.44
CA PRO A 637 -64.76 -21.94 7.96
C PRO A 637 -65.85 -23.03 8.04
N GLU A 638 -65.59 -24.18 7.42
CA GLU A 638 -66.31 -25.40 7.76
C GLU A 638 -65.96 -25.82 9.19
N LEU A 639 -67.00 -26.08 9.98
CA LEU A 639 -66.95 -26.62 11.33
C LEU A 639 -66.34 -28.02 11.36
N PRO A 640 -65.41 -28.29 12.29
CA PRO A 640 -65.29 -29.60 12.91
C PRO A 640 -66.05 -29.62 14.24
N ARG A 641 -66.73 -30.75 14.46
CA ARG A 641 -67.59 -31.10 15.59
C ARG A 641 -66.95 -30.87 16.97
N GLU A 642 -67.84 -30.53 17.89
CA GLU A 642 -67.69 -30.59 19.34
C GLU A 642 -67.14 -31.95 19.81
N THR A 643 -66.12 -31.92 20.66
CA THR A 643 -66.02 -32.84 21.80
C THR A 643 -65.52 -32.07 23.01
N GLU A 644 -66.42 -32.09 24.00
CA GLU A 644 -66.40 -31.65 25.38
C GLU A 644 -65.11 -31.80 26.22
N THR A 645 -65.13 -30.99 27.29
CA THR A 645 -64.52 -31.15 28.62
C THR A 645 -63.09 -30.64 28.86
N GLY A 646 -62.94 -29.84 29.93
CA GLY A 646 -61.68 -29.68 30.65
C GLY A 646 -61.36 -28.25 31.11
N SER A 647 -61.95 -27.86 32.24
CA SER A 647 -61.59 -26.74 33.11
C SER A 647 -60.09 -26.65 33.47
N VAL A 648 -59.58 -25.42 33.74
CA VAL A 648 -59.00 -24.96 35.04
C VAL A 648 -58.23 -23.63 34.86
N GLU A 649 -58.66 -22.64 35.67
CA GLU A 649 -57.97 -21.53 36.36
C GLU A 649 -56.72 -20.86 35.74
N GLU A 650 -56.74 -19.55 35.46
CA GLU A 650 -56.58 -18.41 36.40
C GLU A 650 -55.11 -18.18 36.82
N ASN A 651 -54.48 -17.13 36.29
CA ASN A 651 -53.79 -16.09 37.06
C ASN A 651 -53.17 -15.00 36.18
N MET A 652 -53.69 -13.77 36.37
CA MET A 652 -53.00 -12.52 36.72
C MET A 652 -51.46 -12.52 36.75
N SER A 653 -50.70 -11.44 36.56
CA SER A 653 -50.90 -10.00 36.29
C SER A 653 -49.50 -9.35 36.41
N THR A 654 -49.40 -8.06 36.09
CA THR A 654 -48.34 -7.10 36.50
C THR A 654 -46.98 -7.09 35.78
N THR A 655 -46.88 -6.20 34.78
CA THR A 655 -45.83 -5.14 34.69
C THR A 655 -45.74 -4.30 35.98
N PRO A 656 -44.59 -3.66 36.30
CA PRO A 656 -44.43 -2.25 35.94
C PRO A 656 -43.00 -1.72 35.65
N HIS A 657 -43.00 -0.65 34.84
CA HIS A 657 -42.23 0.61 34.83
C HIS A 657 -40.73 0.73 35.21
N LYS A 658 -40.01 1.35 34.25
CA LYS A 658 -39.24 2.62 34.32
C LYS A 658 -38.74 3.08 35.70
N SER A 659 -37.41 3.22 35.84
CA SER A 659 -36.66 4.50 35.77
C SER A 659 -35.37 4.44 36.61
N THR A 660 -34.21 4.49 35.96
CA THR A 660 -33.11 5.46 36.18
C THR A 660 -32.07 5.25 35.11
#